data_AF-A0A1I5RMM8-F1
#
_entry.id   AF-A0A1I5RMM8-F1
#
_cell.length_a   1.000
_cell.length_b   1.000
_cell.length_c   1.000
_cell.angle_alpha   90.00
_cell.angle_beta   90.00
_cell.angle_gamma   90.00
#
_symmetry.space_group_name_H-M   'P 1'
#
loop_
_entity.id
_entity.type
_entity.pdbx_description
1 polymer ?
#
loop_
_entity_poly.entity_id
_entity_poly.type
_entity_poly.pdbx_seq_one_letter_code
_entity_poly.pdbx_strand_id
1 'polypeptide(L)'
;MLKVIVKLVLFTVFLIASVFQIKAQTEPFAVKIGNRAISSEELSQSYRKLVQSDSVNKNNQKDFLTNFVNFKLKIFAAERAGKDTTLAFREELNTYKKELALPFLTDKATIDKLVAEAYERMREEVNVSQILIKVPKNASPADTMAAYDQIKTLRMRIIRGETFEQIAKENSQDTQTAGKGGNLGYISSLKYTYAFENACYLTPKGEVSMPFRTDAGYHLVKVNDRRTNRGKVRLAYILISAGPKATEAEKEAAKKKIDEAYKYLKEGESFEGVCRVYSDDVNSKSRGGELKRWYFASDLEDALADVVFNLRNNGDYSAPVQTVLGWHIFRLIDKKAFMKFEEMASFIRQKVLADPNRSGIAKSTLVKRLKKENNFIEFESVRQEALDNFTKDRSGNEEFLAKTLFTINQKPSTVKEFYNYVLAEQKKYQRISGSVPLYSSKDWYNLFAENQNINYEEQNLEVKRPDFKDQIQEYREGILYLNVMEDNVIAKSLDSLNQYKYFKEHSGEYQYTNRILAKVITSDRKPTLEQAKLVLAKSPYPLNRRFPDVHFPKDDAGISEETKKALYELVVVMTKNIDYSVEISGHSDADEKSNISADRARNIVNYLINKGIQATRIIEKDEGNYKNASKTDKTKNQRVSVKFMSDSMEDVVKRFNAIKPGSLTAEEKFFKKGENEYTDEATWAIGQQSFDHKGRSVWIDVRKVEEARAKTFTEARGTVINDMQKNLEANWINQLRQQYPVQINEEEVRKIIN
;
A
#
# COMPACT_ATOMS: atom_id res chain seq x y z
N MET A 1 55.50 -13.99 62.97
CA MET A 1 55.05 -14.28 61.58
C MET A 1 53.65 -13.77 61.24
N LEU A 2 52.68 -13.72 62.18
CA LEU A 2 51.33 -13.18 61.92
C LEU A 2 51.25 -11.63 61.79
N LYS A 3 52.25 -10.88 62.26
CA LYS A 3 52.27 -9.40 62.18
C LYS A 3 52.86 -8.84 60.88
N VAL A 4 53.48 -9.67 60.03
CA VAL A 4 54.10 -9.24 58.76
C VAL A 4 53.17 -9.49 57.57
N ILE A 5 52.27 -10.48 57.65
CA ILE A 5 51.28 -10.77 56.60
C ILE A 5 50.05 -9.83 56.71
N VAL A 6 49.65 -9.42 57.91
CA VAL A 6 48.51 -8.51 58.11
C VAL A 6 48.82 -7.06 57.68
N LYS A 7 50.08 -6.63 57.70
CA LYS A 7 50.49 -5.30 57.19
C LYS A 7 50.67 -5.24 55.67
N LEU A 8 50.88 -6.36 54.98
CA LEU A 8 51.00 -6.39 53.52
C LEU A 8 49.64 -6.46 52.80
N VAL A 9 48.62 -7.06 53.43
CA VAL A 9 47.26 -7.18 52.88
C VAL A 9 46.40 -5.93 53.15
N LEU A 10 46.64 -5.20 54.25
CA LEU A 10 45.91 -3.94 54.52
C LEU A 10 46.45 -2.72 53.77
N PHE A 11 47.63 -2.81 53.13
CA PHE A 11 48.17 -1.74 52.29
C PHE A 11 47.90 -1.94 50.79
N THR A 12 47.50 -3.14 50.36
CA THR A 12 47.05 -3.43 48.98
C THR A 12 45.53 -3.34 48.80
N VAL A 13 44.74 -3.32 49.88
CA VAL A 13 43.28 -3.08 49.84
C VAL A 13 42.93 -1.59 49.89
N PHE A 14 43.89 -0.69 50.15
CA PHE A 14 43.66 0.76 50.19
C PHE A 14 44.31 1.56 49.04
N LEU A 15 44.92 0.90 48.05
CA LEU A 15 45.57 1.55 46.91
C LEU A 15 45.03 1.15 45.52
N ILE A 16 43.88 0.47 45.45
CA ILE A 16 43.10 0.28 44.20
C ILE A 16 41.66 0.80 44.37
N ALA A 17 41.35 1.43 45.50
CA ALA A 17 40.12 2.17 45.74
C ALA A 17 40.37 3.68 45.68
N SER A 18 40.89 4.17 44.56
CA SER A 18 40.83 5.61 44.23
C SER A 18 41.00 5.82 42.73
N VAL A 19 40.05 6.57 42.16
CA VAL A 19 40.08 7.18 40.82
C VAL A 19 39.69 6.29 39.63
N PHE A 20 38.48 5.76 39.67
CA PHE A 20 37.56 5.95 38.54
C PHE A 20 36.32 6.67 39.05
N GLN A 21 36.49 7.92 39.49
CA GLN A 21 35.42 8.87 39.28
C GLN A 21 35.37 9.11 37.76
N ILE A 22 34.50 8.38 37.07
CA ILE A 22 33.97 8.88 35.81
C ILE A 22 33.29 10.19 36.20
N LYS A 23 34.00 11.32 36.06
CA LYS A 23 33.35 12.62 35.96
C LYS A 23 32.42 12.45 34.75
N ALA A 24 31.12 12.26 35.01
CA ALA A 24 30.12 12.51 34.00
C ALA A 24 30.39 13.95 33.53
N GLN A 25 30.97 14.07 32.34
CA GLN A 25 31.22 15.36 31.72
C GLN A 25 29.82 15.93 31.51
N THR A 26 29.42 16.88 32.33
CA THR A 26 28.09 17.50 32.24
C THR A 26 27.98 18.11 30.86
N GLU A 27 27.11 17.56 30.01
CA GLU A 27 26.90 18.09 28.67
C GLU A 27 26.57 19.58 28.78
N PRO A 28 27.26 20.44 28.00
CA PRO A 28 27.01 21.87 28.05
C PRO A 28 25.59 22.14 27.55
N PHE A 29 24.86 23.00 28.26
CA PHE A 29 23.53 23.44 27.82
C PHE A 29 23.69 24.51 26.72
N ALA A 30 22.84 24.43 25.70
CA ALA A 30 22.72 25.49 24.68
C ALA A 30 21.60 26.47 25.05
N VAL A 31 20.49 25.96 25.59
CA VAL A 31 19.33 26.75 25.99
C VAL A 31 18.82 26.25 27.35
N LYS A 32 18.36 27.15 28.20
CA LYS A 32 17.66 26.81 29.45
C LYS A 32 16.33 27.54 29.51
N ILE A 33 15.26 26.82 29.84
CA ILE A 33 13.90 27.35 29.98
C ILE A 33 13.44 27.05 31.41
N GLY A 34 13.37 28.07 32.26
CA GLY A 34 13.16 27.90 33.69
C GLY A 34 14.24 26.99 34.30
N ASN A 35 13.84 25.80 34.75
CA ASN A 35 14.76 24.78 35.29
C ASN A 35 15.13 23.67 34.29
N ARG A 36 14.54 23.64 33.08
CA ARG A 36 14.87 22.66 32.05
C ARG A 36 16.07 23.14 31.24
N ALA A 37 17.16 22.40 31.29
CA ALA A 37 18.31 22.59 30.40
C ALA A 37 18.14 21.75 29.14
N ILE A 38 18.39 22.35 27.98
CA ILE A 38 18.44 21.72 26.66
C ILE A 38 19.91 21.63 26.27
N SER A 39 20.40 20.41 26.01
CA SER A 39 21.81 20.20 25.72
C SER A 39 22.21 20.73 24.34
N SER A 40 23.50 20.99 24.17
CA SER A 40 24.06 21.39 22.89
C SER A 40 23.88 20.32 21.82
N GLU A 41 23.88 19.05 22.21
CA GLU A 41 23.61 17.93 21.31
C GLU A 41 22.16 17.92 20.82
N GLU A 42 21.17 18.13 21.70
CA GLU A 42 19.75 18.20 21.31
C GLU A 42 19.48 19.32 20.28
N LEU A 43 20.07 20.50 20.50
CA LEU A 43 20.00 21.61 19.55
C LEU A 43 20.69 21.26 18.22
N SER A 44 21.88 20.66 18.28
CA SER A 44 22.65 20.27 17.09
C SER A 44 21.93 19.24 16.23
N GLN A 45 21.31 18.23 16.84
CA GLN A 45 20.54 17.22 16.13
C GLN A 45 19.32 17.84 15.43
N SER A 46 18.59 18.71 16.13
CA SER A 46 17.44 19.43 15.57
C SER A 46 17.86 20.32 14.38
N TYR A 47 18.97 21.03 14.52
CA TYR A 47 19.52 21.87 13.45
C TYR A 47 19.93 21.06 12.22
N ARG A 48 20.71 19.98 12.41
CA ARG A 48 21.17 19.11 11.32
C ARG A 48 20.01 18.48 10.55
N LYS A 49 18.98 17.99 11.25
CA LYS A 49 17.78 17.42 10.61
C LYS A 49 17.08 18.45 9.71
N LEU A 50 16.90 19.67 10.18
CA LEU A 50 16.23 20.73 9.42
C LEU A 50 17.06 21.25 8.24
N VAL A 51 18.39 21.23 8.34
CA VAL A 51 19.27 21.54 7.21
C VAL A 51 19.21 20.44 6.16
N GLN A 52 19.23 19.16 6.57
CA GLN A 52 19.10 18.02 5.66
C GLN A 52 17.76 17.97 4.93
N SER A 53 16.69 18.51 5.54
CA SER A 53 15.36 18.62 4.92
C SER A 53 15.12 19.96 4.20
N ASP A 54 16.15 20.76 3.97
CA ASP A 54 16.10 22.12 3.38
C ASP A 54 15.17 23.12 4.11
N SER A 55 14.69 22.74 5.30
CA SER A 55 13.78 23.54 6.14
C SER A 55 14.52 24.71 6.78
N VAL A 56 15.82 24.55 7.04
CA VAL A 56 16.74 25.62 7.39
C VAL A 56 17.81 25.77 6.31
N ASN A 57 17.93 26.97 5.76
CA ASN A 57 18.87 27.34 4.71
C ASN A 57 19.43 28.75 4.97
N LYS A 58 20.33 29.23 4.08
CA LYS A 58 21.01 30.52 4.24
C LYS A 58 20.07 31.73 4.45
N ASN A 59 18.83 31.66 3.98
CA ASN A 59 17.88 32.77 4.05
C ASN A 59 17.15 32.85 5.39
N ASN A 60 16.98 31.73 6.10
CA ASN A 60 16.18 31.65 7.34
C ASN A 60 16.96 31.07 8.54
N GLN A 61 18.24 30.73 8.39
CA GLN A 61 19.12 30.22 9.45
C GLN A 61 19.14 31.12 10.69
N LYS A 62 19.02 32.44 10.51
CA LYS A 62 18.99 33.41 11.60
C LYS A 62 17.77 33.24 12.52
N ASP A 63 16.67 32.70 12.00
CA ASP A 63 15.41 32.52 12.75
C ASP A 63 15.35 31.17 13.46
N PHE A 64 16.24 30.23 13.12
CA PHE A 64 16.23 28.87 13.66
C PHE A 64 16.23 28.85 15.19
N LEU A 65 17.18 29.55 15.82
CA LEU A 65 17.30 29.56 17.29
C LEU A 65 16.04 30.11 17.94
N THR A 66 15.49 31.20 17.41
CA THR A 66 14.25 31.82 17.92
C THR A 66 13.08 30.85 17.81
N ASN A 67 12.91 30.20 16.66
CA ASN A 67 11.83 29.24 16.42
C ASN A 67 11.98 28.00 17.30
N PHE A 68 13.20 27.48 17.44
CA PHE A 68 13.50 26.35 18.33
C PHE A 68 13.19 26.67 19.79
N VAL A 69 13.65 27.83 20.28
CA VAL A 69 13.36 28.28 21.66
C VAL A 69 11.86 28.46 21.85
N ASN A 70 11.15 29.10 20.92
CA ASN A 70 9.71 29.30 20.99
C ASN A 70 8.96 27.95 21.02
N PHE A 71 9.37 27.00 20.18
CA PHE A 71 8.83 25.64 20.18
C PHE A 71 9.02 24.98 21.54
N LYS A 72 10.27 24.90 22.03
CA LYS A 72 10.58 24.25 23.32
C LYS A 72 9.92 24.95 24.51
N LEU A 73 9.73 26.26 24.44
CA LEU A 73 9.02 27.03 25.45
C LEU A 73 7.53 26.63 25.54
N LYS A 74 6.85 26.46 24.40
CA LYS A 74 5.47 25.97 24.35
C LYS A 74 5.35 24.54 24.89
N ILE A 75 6.28 23.65 24.52
CA ILE A 75 6.34 22.28 25.06
C ILE A 75 6.50 22.31 26.58
N PHE A 76 7.46 23.08 27.09
CA PHE A 76 7.70 23.18 28.53
C PHE A 76 6.47 23.70 29.28
N ALA A 77 5.77 24.70 28.73
CA ALA A 77 4.51 25.19 29.29
C ALA A 77 3.42 24.11 29.29
N ALA A 78 3.32 23.32 28.22
CA ALA A 78 2.37 22.21 28.11
C ALA A 78 2.60 21.14 29.19
N GLU A 79 3.86 20.76 29.40
CA GLU A 79 4.27 19.81 30.45
C GLU A 79 3.95 20.36 31.85
N ARG A 80 4.23 21.65 32.09
CA ARG A 80 3.90 22.30 33.37
C ARG A 80 2.40 22.38 33.63
N ALA A 81 1.59 22.45 32.59
CA ALA A 81 0.14 22.35 32.66
C ALA A 81 -0.39 20.91 32.75
N GLY A 82 0.49 19.89 32.78
CA GLY A 82 0.13 18.48 32.87
C GLY A 82 -0.52 17.91 31.62
N LYS A 83 -0.40 18.57 30.46
CA LYS A 83 -1.02 18.13 29.20
C LYS A 83 -0.50 16.76 28.74
N ASP A 84 0.75 16.44 29.06
CA ASP A 84 1.41 15.15 28.82
C ASP A 84 0.96 14.03 29.78
N THR A 85 0.17 14.35 30.80
CA THR A 85 -0.34 13.38 31.77
C THR A 85 -1.81 13.00 31.55
N THR A 86 -2.48 13.66 30.60
CA THR A 86 -3.88 13.37 30.27
C THR A 86 -4.03 11.97 29.66
N LEU A 87 -5.21 11.35 29.85
CA LEU A 87 -5.50 10.02 29.30
C LEU A 87 -5.40 10.02 27.76
N ALA A 88 -6.02 11.02 27.11
CA ALA A 88 -5.99 11.17 25.66
C ALA A 88 -4.56 11.24 25.11
N PHE A 89 -3.70 12.07 25.72
CA PHE A 89 -2.30 12.16 25.33
C PHE A 89 -1.56 10.82 25.47
N ARG A 90 -1.76 10.13 26.60
CA ARG A 90 -1.09 8.84 26.85
C ARG A 90 -1.54 7.76 25.87
N GLU A 91 -2.82 7.71 25.53
CA GLU A 91 -3.36 6.76 24.55
C GLU A 91 -2.84 7.03 23.14
N GLU A 92 -2.81 8.30 22.74
CA GLU A 92 -2.26 8.73 21.45
C GLU A 92 -0.75 8.39 21.36
N LEU A 93 0.06 8.80 22.34
CA LEU A 93 1.49 8.50 22.36
C LEU A 93 1.76 6.98 22.39
N ASN A 94 0.97 6.22 23.14
CA ASN A 94 1.11 4.76 23.21
C ASN A 94 0.79 4.08 21.88
N THR A 95 -0.07 4.67 21.05
CA THR A 95 -0.36 4.18 19.71
C THR A 95 0.89 4.28 18.82
N TYR A 96 1.49 5.48 18.76
CA TYR A 96 2.77 5.67 18.04
C TYR A 96 3.89 4.81 18.61
N LYS A 97 3.96 4.67 19.94
CA LYS A 97 4.96 3.82 20.60
C LYS A 97 4.92 2.38 20.11
N LYS A 98 3.72 1.80 19.99
CA LYS A 98 3.54 0.43 19.48
C LYS A 98 3.98 0.30 18.03
N GLU A 99 3.63 1.25 17.18
CA GLU A 99 4.00 1.23 15.76
C GLU A 99 5.51 1.36 15.57
N LEU A 100 6.15 2.29 16.28
CA LEU A 100 7.58 2.50 16.26
C LEU A 100 8.36 1.33 16.86
N ALA A 101 7.75 0.53 17.74
CA ALA A 101 8.40 -0.63 18.35
C ALA A 101 8.52 -1.81 17.37
N LEU A 102 7.61 -1.93 16.40
CA LEU A 102 7.53 -3.09 15.49
C LEU A 102 8.86 -3.42 14.78
N PRO A 103 9.62 -2.45 14.23
CA PRO A 103 10.91 -2.74 13.60
C PRO A 103 11.95 -3.34 14.56
N PHE A 104 11.91 -2.96 15.85
CA PHE A 104 12.80 -3.48 16.89
C PHE A 104 12.37 -4.86 17.39
N LEU A 105 11.06 -5.14 17.30
CA LEU A 105 10.42 -6.40 17.66
C LEU A 105 10.23 -7.35 16.46
N THR A 106 11.01 -7.14 15.39
CA THR A 106 11.01 -8.01 14.21
C THR A 106 12.44 -8.39 13.85
N ASP A 107 12.70 -9.68 13.62
CA ASP A 107 13.98 -10.11 13.09
C ASP A 107 14.05 -9.85 11.57
N LYS A 108 14.35 -8.59 11.22
CA LYS A 108 14.40 -8.13 9.82
C LYS A 108 15.37 -8.97 8.98
N ALA A 109 16.54 -9.30 9.52
CA ALA A 109 17.55 -10.09 8.82
C ALA A 109 17.02 -11.48 8.43
N THR A 110 16.28 -12.16 9.31
CA THR A 110 15.66 -13.45 9.02
C THR A 110 14.54 -13.32 7.99
N ILE A 111 13.70 -12.28 8.10
CA ILE A 111 12.68 -12.02 7.08
C ILE A 111 13.34 -11.77 5.71
N ASP A 112 14.39 -10.95 5.64
CA ASP A 112 15.10 -10.65 4.40
C ASP A 112 15.71 -11.91 3.79
N LYS A 113 16.29 -12.80 4.61
CA LYS A 113 16.77 -14.11 4.16
C LYS A 113 15.66 -15.00 3.60
N LEU A 114 14.51 -15.07 4.27
CA LEU A 114 13.36 -15.86 3.82
C LEU A 114 12.75 -15.29 2.53
N VAL A 115 12.79 -13.97 2.36
CA VAL A 115 12.36 -13.29 1.13
C VAL A 115 13.30 -13.59 -0.02
N ALA A 116 14.62 -13.49 0.19
CA ALA A 116 15.62 -13.83 -0.81
C ALA A 116 15.55 -15.31 -1.19
N GLU A 117 15.44 -16.20 -0.21
CA GLU A 117 15.29 -17.64 -0.44
C GLU A 117 14.03 -17.95 -1.26
N ALA A 118 12.89 -17.39 -0.89
CA ALA A 118 11.66 -17.57 -1.64
C ALA A 118 11.80 -17.07 -3.09
N TYR A 119 12.43 -15.91 -3.30
CA TYR A 119 12.69 -15.39 -4.63
C TYR A 119 13.56 -16.34 -5.47
N GLU A 120 14.69 -16.80 -4.92
CA GLU A 120 15.57 -17.73 -5.62
C GLU A 120 14.86 -19.03 -5.99
N ARG A 121 14.02 -19.56 -5.09
CA ARG A 121 13.18 -20.72 -5.39
C ARG A 121 12.14 -20.43 -6.45
N MET A 122 11.52 -19.24 -6.46
CA MET A 122 10.53 -18.85 -7.47
C MET A 122 11.11 -18.77 -8.88
N ARG A 123 12.44 -18.65 -9.04
CA ARG A 123 13.10 -18.68 -10.36
C ARG A 123 13.01 -20.03 -11.07
N GLU A 124 12.67 -21.09 -10.34
CA GLU A 124 12.45 -22.41 -10.87
C GLU A 124 11.06 -22.94 -10.50
N GLU A 125 10.57 -23.88 -11.28
CA GLU A 125 9.41 -24.70 -10.95
C GLU A 125 9.89 -26.15 -10.80
N VAL A 126 9.38 -26.85 -9.79
CA VAL A 126 9.78 -28.23 -9.46
C VAL A 126 8.59 -29.16 -9.70
N ASN A 127 8.75 -30.18 -10.54
CA ASN A 127 7.75 -31.22 -10.73
C ASN A 127 7.90 -32.28 -9.65
N VAL A 128 6.83 -32.52 -8.89
CA VAL A 128 6.88 -33.44 -7.74
C VAL A 128 5.72 -34.42 -7.71
N SER A 129 5.98 -35.58 -7.13
CA SER A 129 4.94 -36.53 -6.69
C SER A 129 4.98 -36.66 -5.18
N GLN A 130 3.84 -36.86 -4.53
CA GLN A 130 3.74 -36.98 -3.07
C GLN A 130 3.05 -38.25 -2.60
N ILE A 131 3.42 -38.67 -1.39
CA ILE A 131 2.68 -39.63 -0.56
C ILE A 131 2.37 -38.93 0.77
N LEU A 132 1.13 -38.99 1.21
CA LEU A 132 0.68 -38.42 2.49
C LEU A 132 0.12 -39.53 3.39
N ILE A 133 0.60 -39.63 4.62
CA ILE A 133 -0.07 -40.32 5.73
C ILE A 133 -0.65 -39.25 6.66
N LYS A 134 -1.98 -39.15 6.71
CA LYS A 134 -2.70 -38.11 7.44
C LYS A 134 -2.51 -38.29 8.93
N VAL A 135 -2.14 -37.21 9.60
CA VAL A 135 -2.03 -37.14 11.05
C VAL A 135 -2.49 -35.75 11.48
N PRO A 136 -3.51 -35.63 12.33
CA PRO A 136 -3.93 -34.35 12.87
C PRO A 136 -2.75 -33.60 13.50
N LYS A 137 -2.70 -32.27 13.39
CA LYS A 137 -1.61 -31.45 13.94
C LYS A 137 -1.25 -31.78 15.40
N ASN A 138 -2.27 -32.09 16.21
CA ASN A 138 -2.15 -32.33 17.64
C ASN A 138 -2.37 -33.81 18.02
N ALA A 139 -2.04 -34.74 17.11
CA ALA A 139 -2.12 -36.16 17.38
C ALA A 139 -1.20 -36.57 18.55
N SER A 140 -1.53 -37.68 19.21
CA SER A 140 -0.70 -38.17 20.32
C SER A 140 0.71 -38.54 19.84
N PRO A 141 1.73 -38.55 20.72
CA PRO A 141 3.06 -39.02 20.36
C PRO A 141 3.05 -40.44 19.76
N ALA A 142 2.16 -41.32 20.26
CA ALA A 142 2.00 -42.68 19.75
C ALA A 142 1.47 -42.69 18.30
N ASP A 143 0.40 -41.94 18.01
CA ASP A 143 -0.16 -41.85 16.65
C ASP A 143 0.82 -41.22 15.67
N THR A 144 1.53 -40.20 16.14
CA THR A 144 2.54 -39.48 15.36
C THR A 144 3.73 -40.38 15.05
N MET A 145 4.17 -41.22 16.00
CA MET A 145 5.23 -42.20 15.79
C MET A 145 4.78 -43.31 14.82
N ALA A 146 3.58 -43.86 15.01
CA ALA A 146 3.04 -44.91 14.14
C ALA A 146 2.97 -44.46 12.66
N ALA A 147 2.49 -43.23 12.42
CA ALA A 147 2.45 -42.67 11.07
C ALA A 147 3.85 -42.39 10.50
N TYR A 148 4.81 -41.96 11.33
CA TYR A 148 6.20 -41.77 10.93
C TYR A 148 6.84 -43.10 10.51
N ASP A 149 6.66 -44.17 11.30
CA ASP A 149 7.17 -45.50 11.00
C ASP A 149 6.53 -46.10 9.74
N GLN A 150 5.22 -45.88 9.57
CA GLN A 150 4.51 -46.27 8.36
C GLN A 150 5.14 -45.60 7.12
N ILE A 151 5.26 -44.27 7.11
CA ILE A 151 5.77 -43.56 5.94
C ILE A 151 7.27 -43.85 5.69
N LYS A 152 8.05 -44.08 6.75
CA LYS A 152 9.44 -44.51 6.65
C LYS A 152 9.55 -45.88 5.98
N THR A 153 8.64 -46.80 6.31
CA THR A 153 8.55 -48.11 5.65
C THR A 153 8.22 -47.97 4.17
N LEU A 154 7.28 -47.08 3.81
CA LEU A 154 6.96 -46.79 2.41
C LEU A 154 8.17 -46.22 1.65
N ARG A 155 8.95 -45.33 2.27
CA ARG A 155 10.21 -44.83 1.67
C ARG A 155 11.20 -45.96 1.40
N MET A 156 11.37 -46.87 2.35
CA MET A 156 12.29 -48.00 2.19
C MET A 156 11.89 -48.94 1.05
N ARG A 157 10.59 -49.18 0.87
CA ARG A 157 10.05 -49.92 -0.28
C ARG A 157 10.45 -49.27 -1.61
N ILE A 158 10.29 -47.95 -1.71
CA ILE A 158 10.65 -47.18 -2.91
C ILE A 158 12.15 -47.27 -3.19
N ILE A 159 12.99 -47.14 -2.16
CA ILE A 159 14.46 -47.23 -2.30
C ILE A 159 14.89 -48.64 -2.71
N ARG A 160 14.16 -49.68 -2.32
CA ARG A 160 14.42 -51.08 -2.69
C ARG A 160 13.95 -51.45 -4.10
N GLY A 161 13.37 -50.52 -4.85
CA GLY A 161 13.03 -50.69 -6.26
C GLY A 161 11.54 -50.68 -6.58
N GLU A 162 10.64 -50.58 -5.60
CA GLU A 162 9.22 -50.37 -5.88
C GLU A 162 8.99 -48.97 -6.46
N THR A 163 8.06 -48.84 -7.41
CA THR A 163 7.81 -47.54 -8.05
C THR A 163 7.04 -46.60 -7.12
N PHE A 164 7.42 -45.32 -7.09
CA PHE A 164 6.71 -44.31 -6.29
C PHE A 164 5.21 -44.23 -6.64
N GLU A 165 4.89 -44.36 -7.93
CA GLU A 165 3.53 -44.30 -8.46
C GLU A 165 2.63 -45.40 -7.85
N GLN A 166 3.13 -46.64 -7.80
CA GLN A 166 2.43 -47.77 -7.22
C GLN A 166 2.20 -47.55 -5.71
N ILE A 167 3.27 -47.22 -4.98
CA ILE A 167 3.18 -46.98 -3.53
C ILE A 167 2.17 -45.86 -3.22
N ALA A 168 2.15 -44.80 -4.02
CA ALA A 168 1.22 -43.70 -3.86
C ALA A 168 -0.24 -44.10 -4.11
N LYS A 169 -0.52 -44.88 -5.16
CA LYS A 169 -1.88 -45.38 -5.44
C LYS A 169 -2.41 -46.28 -4.32
N GLU A 170 -1.54 -47.13 -3.77
CA GLU A 170 -1.91 -48.11 -2.74
C GLU A 170 -2.03 -47.50 -1.33
N ASN A 171 -1.15 -46.55 -0.98
CA ASN A 171 -0.95 -46.15 0.43
C ASN A 171 -1.17 -44.67 0.71
N SER A 172 -1.16 -43.79 -0.30
CA SER A 172 -1.32 -42.35 -0.06
C SER A 172 -2.75 -42.03 0.34
N GLN A 173 -2.90 -41.28 1.43
CA GLN A 173 -4.17 -40.78 1.93
C GLN A 173 -4.51 -39.37 1.40
N ASP A 174 -3.70 -38.84 0.47
CA ASP A 174 -4.05 -37.66 -0.33
C ASP A 174 -4.97 -38.04 -1.48
N THR A 175 -6.27 -37.82 -1.30
CA THR A 175 -7.31 -38.20 -2.27
C THR A 175 -7.20 -37.46 -3.60
N GLN A 176 -6.47 -36.34 -3.67
CA GLN A 176 -6.33 -35.56 -4.90
C GLN A 176 -5.26 -36.13 -5.84
N THR A 177 -4.18 -36.70 -5.30
CA THR A 177 -3.03 -37.16 -6.10
C THR A 177 -2.83 -38.67 -6.06
N ALA A 178 -3.34 -39.40 -5.05
CA ALA A 178 -3.14 -40.85 -4.91
C ALA A 178 -3.51 -41.62 -6.18
N GLY A 179 -4.70 -41.38 -6.75
CA GLY A 179 -5.15 -42.03 -7.98
C GLY A 179 -4.29 -41.72 -9.23
N LYS A 180 -3.53 -40.62 -9.19
CA LYS A 180 -2.57 -40.19 -10.22
C LYS A 180 -1.13 -40.57 -9.86
N GLY A 181 -0.94 -41.57 -8.98
CA GLY A 181 0.40 -41.98 -8.55
C GLY A 181 1.13 -40.95 -7.70
N GLY A 182 0.38 -40.10 -6.99
CA GLY A 182 0.92 -39.00 -6.21
C GLY A 182 1.33 -37.78 -7.04
N ASN A 183 1.14 -37.78 -8.37
CA ASN A 183 1.61 -36.70 -9.22
C ASN A 183 0.90 -35.36 -8.93
N LEU A 184 1.68 -34.36 -8.51
CA LEU A 184 1.23 -33.00 -8.22
C LEU A 184 1.51 -32.04 -9.38
N GLY A 185 2.42 -32.41 -10.29
CA GLY A 185 2.91 -31.56 -11.37
C GLY A 185 3.95 -30.54 -10.89
N TYR A 186 4.18 -29.51 -11.72
CA TYR A 186 5.10 -28.41 -11.40
C TYR A 186 4.52 -27.48 -10.35
N ILE A 187 5.36 -27.12 -9.37
CA ILE A 187 5.03 -26.19 -8.30
C ILE A 187 6.07 -25.07 -8.20
N SER A 188 5.63 -23.91 -7.70
CA SER A 188 6.49 -22.76 -7.40
C SER A 188 6.49 -22.47 -5.90
N SER A 189 7.48 -21.68 -5.44
CA SER A 189 7.60 -21.26 -4.04
C SER A 189 6.42 -20.37 -3.61
N LEU A 190 6.16 -20.33 -2.30
CA LEU A 190 5.05 -19.62 -1.63
C LEU A 190 3.64 -20.19 -1.90
N LYS A 191 3.52 -21.33 -2.61
CA LYS A 191 2.23 -22.00 -2.89
C LYS A 191 1.84 -23.02 -1.82
N TYR A 192 2.81 -23.68 -1.21
CA TYR A 192 2.63 -24.74 -0.21
C TYR A 192 3.24 -24.33 1.14
N THR A 193 3.02 -25.15 2.18
CA THR A 193 3.63 -24.93 3.48
C THR A 193 5.15 -24.92 3.36
N TYR A 194 5.82 -24.12 4.19
CA TYR A 194 7.27 -23.98 4.14
C TYR A 194 8.02 -25.32 4.28
N ALA A 195 7.52 -26.24 5.11
CA ALA A 195 8.10 -27.58 5.26
C ALA A 195 7.99 -28.42 3.98
N PHE A 196 6.84 -28.38 3.29
CA PHE A 196 6.64 -29.07 2.03
C PHE A 196 7.50 -28.47 0.91
N GLU A 197 7.55 -27.14 0.86
CA GLU A 197 8.43 -26.45 -0.07
C GLU A 197 9.90 -26.82 0.14
N ASN A 198 10.39 -26.80 1.39
CA ASN A 198 11.76 -27.22 1.69
C ASN A 198 12.05 -28.62 1.18
N ALA A 199 11.16 -29.58 1.41
CA ALA A 199 11.35 -30.94 0.92
C ALA A 199 11.43 -31.00 -0.62
N CYS A 200 10.61 -30.21 -1.33
CA CYS A 200 10.63 -30.17 -2.79
C CYS A 200 11.90 -29.52 -3.34
N TYR A 201 12.35 -28.40 -2.76
CA TYR A 201 13.49 -27.65 -3.29
C TYR A 201 14.84 -28.22 -2.84
N LEU A 202 14.93 -28.88 -1.69
CA LEU A 202 16.17 -29.49 -1.19
C LEU A 202 16.42 -30.92 -1.69
N THR A 203 15.39 -31.65 -2.14
CA THR A 203 15.57 -33.02 -2.66
C THR A 203 16.12 -32.97 -4.09
N PRO A 204 17.21 -33.70 -4.42
CA PRO A 204 17.74 -33.78 -5.77
C PRO A 204 16.74 -34.33 -6.79
N LYS A 205 16.89 -33.94 -8.07
CA LYS A 205 16.06 -34.49 -9.16
C LYS A 205 16.26 -36.01 -9.26
N GLY A 206 15.15 -36.74 -9.36
CA GLY A 206 15.09 -38.19 -9.41
C GLY A 206 14.94 -38.87 -8.04
N GLU A 207 15.23 -38.15 -6.95
CA GLU A 207 15.28 -38.72 -5.61
C GLU A 207 13.98 -38.55 -4.81
N VAL A 208 13.88 -39.32 -3.71
CA VAL A 208 12.79 -39.28 -2.75
C VAL A 208 13.29 -38.68 -1.43
N SER A 209 12.57 -37.67 -0.95
CA SER A 209 12.88 -36.97 0.30
C SER A 209 12.89 -37.91 1.51
N MET A 210 13.51 -37.48 2.60
CA MET A 210 13.22 -38.06 3.91
C MET A 210 11.75 -37.78 4.30
N PRO A 211 11.12 -38.59 5.18
CA PRO A 211 9.81 -38.25 5.72
C PRO A 211 9.83 -36.91 6.45
N PHE A 212 8.86 -36.06 6.17
CA PHE A 212 8.73 -34.75 6.82
C PHE A 212 7.29 -34.46 7.21
N ARG A 213 7.10 -33.58 8.20
CA ARG A 213 5.80 -33.28 8.80
C ARG A 213 5.27 -31.94 8.32
N THR A 214 3.99 -31.87 7.96
CA THR A 214 3.21 -30.63 7.81
C THR A 214 1.95 -30.71 8.68
N ASP A 215 1.10 -29.70 8.74
CA ASP A 215 -0.17 -29.78 9.48
C ASP A 215 -1.13 -30.90 8.99
N ALA A 216 -0.98 -31.37 7.75
CA ALA A 216 -1.82 -32.43 7.17
C ALA A 216 -1.40 -33.85 7.61
N GLY A 217 -0.13 -34.06 7.91
CA GLY A 217 0.42 -35.38 8.21
C GLY A 217 1.90 -35.50 7.89
N TYR A 218 2.35 -36.74 7.73
CA TYR A 218 3.68 -37.02 7.21
C TYR A 218 3.66 -37.18 5.69
N HIS A 219 4.69 -36.66 5.06
CA HIS A 219 4.83 -36.64 3.62
C HIS A 219 6.15 -37.29 3.16
N LEU A 220 6.12 -37.88 1.97
CA LEU A 220 7.28 -38.06 1.10
C LEU A 220 7.04 -37.26 -0.16
N VAL A 221 8.10 -36.68 -0.70
CA VAL A 221 8.07 -36.13 -2.05
C VAL A 221 9.14 -36.78 -2.91
N LYS A 222 8.80 -37.08 -4.16
CA LYS A 222 9.75 -37.42 -5.21
C LYS A 222 9.87 -36.23 -6.14
N VAL A 223 11.10 -35.79 -6.41
CA VAL A 223 11.34 -34.72 -7.39
C VAL A 223 11.52 -35.37 -8.75
N ASN A 224 10.56 -35.18 -9.65
CA ASN A 224 10.59 -35.78 -10.98
C ASN A 224 11.44 -34.94 -11.93
N ASP A 225 11.26 -33.62 -11.88
CA ASP A 225 11.94 -32.69 -12.78
C ASP A 225 12.03 -31.27 -12.21
N ARG A 226 12.84 -30.42 -12.85
CA ARG A 226 13.02 -29.00 -12.52
C ARG A 226 13.13 -28.20 -13.82
N ARG A 227 12.53 -27.01 -13.86
CA ARG A 227 12.64 -26.10 -15.01
C ARG A 227 12.70 -24.65 -14.56
N THR A 228 13.28 -23.79 -15.39
CA THR A 228 13.25 -22.33 -15.15
C THR A 228 11.82 -21.81 -15.21
N ASN A 229 11.47 -20.86 -14.34
CA ASN A 229 10.18 -20.20 -14.33
C ASN A 229 10.01 -19.37 -15.61
N ARG A 230 8.98 -19.69 -16.40
CA ARG A 230 8.72 -19.08 -17.71
C ARG A 230 7.87 -17.81 -17.64
N GLY A 231 7.61 -17.32 -16.42
CA GLY A 231 6.75 -16.17 -16.17
C GLY A 231 5.28 -16.51 -16.32
N LYS A 232 4.50 -15.62 -16.90
CA LYS A 232 3.05 -15.77 -17.07
C LYS A 232 2.58 -15.33 -18.45
N VAL A 233 1.50 -15.93 -18.91
CA VAL A 233 0.86 -15.65 -20.20
C VAL A 233 -0.63 -15.30 -20.01
N ARG A 234 -1.16 -14.49 -20.92
CA ARG A 234 -2.60 -14.27 -21.09
C ARG A 234 -3.00 -14.77 -22.47
N LEU A 235 -4.11 -15.49 -22.55
CA LEU A 235 -4.47 -16.31 -23.71
C LEU A 235 -5.87 -15.99 -24.21
N ALA A 236 -6.12 -16.31 -25.47
CA ALA A 236 -7.46 -16.60 -25.98
C ALA A 236 -7.49 -18.03 -26.52
N TYR A 237 -8.68 -18.64 -26.65
CA TYR A 237 -8.80 -19.91 -27.36
C TYR A 237 -10.04 -20.03 -28.24
N ILE A 238 -9.98 -20.99 -29.15
CA ILE A 238 -11.13 -21.58 -29.85
C ILE A 238 -11.27 -23.00 -29.30
N LEU A 239 -12.44 -23.35 -28.73
CA LEU A 239 -12.71 -24.69 -28.20
C LEU A 239 -13.72 -25.39 -29.11
N ILE A 240 -13.45 -26.62 -29.54
CA ILE A 240 -14.47 -27.55 -30.03
C ILE A 240 -14.68 -28.63 -28.97
N SER A 241 -15.89 -28.70 -28.42
CA SER A 241 -16.18 -29.53 -27.25
C SER A 241 -16.23 -31.01 -27.60
N ALA A 242 -15.44 -31.82 -26.90
CA ALA A 242 -15.44 -33.29 -26.97
C ALA A 242 -14.89 -33.82 -25.65
N GLY A 243 -15.69 -33.65 -24.59
CA GLY A 243 -15.31 -34.03 -23.23
C GLY A 243 -15.21 -35.55 -23.02
N PRO A 244 -14.92 -36.01 -21.80
CA PRO A 244 -14.57 -37.42 -21.53
C PRO A 244 -15.69 -38.42 -21.83
N LYS A 245 -16.94 -37.96 -21.93
CA LYS A 245 -18.13 -38.79 -22.22
C LYS A 245 -18.49 -38.83 -23.71
N ALA A 246 -17.78 -38.08 -24.57
CA ALA A 246 -18.02 -38.08 -26.00
C ALA A 246 -17.65 -39.44 -26.61
N THR A 247 -18.45 -39.90 -27.56
CA THR A 247 -18.18 -41.06 -28.41
C THR A 247 -16.97 -40.82 -29.30
N GLU A 248 -16.34 -41.88 -29.79
CA GLU A 248 -15.21 -41.75 -30.73
C GLU A 248 -15.61 -41.02 -32.03
N ALA A 249 -16.85 -41.20 -32.50
CA ALA A 249 -17.38 -40.47 -33.64
C ALA A 249 -17.47 -38.95 -33.36
N GLU A 250 -17.89 -38.55 -32.17
CA GLU A 250 -17.95 -37.14 -31.76
C GLU A 250 -16.55 -36.52 -31.59
N LYS A 251 -15.59 -37.28 -31.04
CA LYS A 251 -14.19 -36.84 -30.94
C LYS A 251 -13.55 -36.62 -32.30
N GLU A 252 -13.80 -37.52 -33.26
CA GLU A 252 -13.33 -37.40 -34.63
C GLU A 252 -13.99 -36.22 -35.36
N ALA A 253 -15.30 -36.02 -35.16
CA ALA A 253 -16.01 -34.86 -35.69
C ALA A 253 -15.47 -33.54 -35.11
N ALA A 254 -15.20 -33.49 -33.81
CA ALA A 254 -14.61 -32.33 -33.15
C ALA A 254 -13.20 -32.02 -33.69
N LYS A 255 -12.40 -33.07 -33.95
CA LYS A 255 -11.09 -32.93 -34.57
C LYS A 255 -11.19 -32.32 -35.98
N LYS A 256 -12.10 -32.83 -36.82
CA LYS A 256 -12.32 -32.28 -38.17
C LYS A 256 -12.73 -30.81 -38.13
N LYS A 257 -13.61 -30.44 -37.18
CA LYS A 257 -14.09 -29.07 -37.02
C LYS A 257 -13.00 -28.11 -36.53
N ILE A 258 -12.13 -28.52 -35.61
CA ILE A 258 -11.00 -27.66 -35.18
C ILE A 258 -9.93 -27.56 -36.28
N ASP A 259 -9.70 -28.61 -37.06
CA ASP A 259 -8.76 -28.60 -38.19
C ASP A 259 -9.24 -27.64 -39.29
N GLU A 260 -10.55 -27.60 -39.53
CA GLU A 260 -11.18 -26.62 -40.42
C GLU A 260 -11.01 -25.18 -39.90
N ALA A 261 -11.30 -24.94 -38.61
CA ALA A 261 -11.07 -23.64 -37.99
C ALA A 261 -9.59 -23.19 -38.12
N TYR A 262 -8.66 -24.12 -37.93
CA TYR A 262 -7.23 -23.85 -38.08
C TYR A 262 -6.83 -23.52 -39.52
N LYS A 263 -7.47 -24.16 -40.51
CA LYS A 263 -7.25 -23.85 -41.93
C LYS A 263 -7.60 -22.38 -42.24
N TYR A 264 -8.76 -21.89 -41.80
CA TYR A 264 -9.14 -20.49 -42.01
C TYR A 264 -8.15 -19.51 -41.37
N LEU A 265 -7.64 -19.83 -40.17
CA LEU A 265 -6.59 -19.02 -39.54
C LEU A 265 -5.30 -18.95 -40.39
N LYS A 266 -4.91 -20.07 -41.03
CA LYS A 266 -3.74 -20.08 -41.93
C LYS A 266 -3.98 -19.30 -43.23
N GLU A 267 -5.22 -19.23 -43.70
CA GLU A 267 -5.62 -18.47 -44.88
C GLU A 267 -5.71 -16.95 -44.62
N GLY A 268 -5.52 -16.52 -43.36
CA GLY A 268 -5.42 -15.12 -42.97
C GLY A 268 -6.65 -14.56 -42.25
N GLU A 269 -7.65 -15.39 -41.96
CA GLU A 269 -8.83 -14.96 -41.21
C GLU A 269 -8.48 -14.52 -39.78
N SER A 270 -9.21 -13.53 -39.26
CA SER A 270 -8.99 -13.04 -37.90
C SER A 270 -9.32 -14.12 -36.85
N PHE A 271 -8.50 -14.23 -35.81
CA PHE A 271 -8.73 -15.18 -34.72
C PHE A 271 -10.09 -14.98 -34.06
N GLU A 272 -10.48 -13.72 -33.86
CA GLU A 272 -11.76 -13.34 -33.27
C GLU A 272 -12.94 -13.76 -34.15
N GLY A 273 -12.82 -13.61 -35.47
CA GLY A 273 -13.84 -14.05 -36.44
C GLY A 273 -14.01 -15.56 -36.44
N VAL A 274 -12.91 -16.30 -36.56
CA VAL A 274 -12.94 -17.78 -36.51
C VAL A 274 -13.47 -18.26 -35.16
N CYS A 275 -13.06 -17.65 -34.04
CA CYS A 275 -13.57 -17.97 -32.71
C CYS A 275 -15.09 -17.77 -32.63
N ARG A 276 -15.61 -16.63 -33.11
CA ARG A 276 -17.04 -16.32 -33.14
C ARG A 276 -17.88 -17.27 -33.99
N VAL A 277 -17.30 -17.96 -34.95
CA VAL A 277 -18.01 -18.96 -35.75
C VAL A 277 -17.87 -20.34 -35.10
N TYR A 278 -16.63 -20.79 -34.90
CA TYR A 278 -16.32 -22.18 -34.61
C TYR A 278 -16.35 -22.55 -33.13
N SER A 279 -15.97 -21.64 -32.22
CA SER A 279 -15.81 -21.99 -30.80
C SER A 279 -17.14 -22.41 -30.17
N ASP A 280 -17.13 -23.46 -29.35
CA ASP A 280 -18.27 -23.93 -28.57
C ASP A 280 -18.28 -23.31 -27.15
N ASP A 281 -17.22 -22.60 -26.75
CA ASP A 281 -17.21 -21.89 -25.46
C ASP A 281 -17.98 -20.57 -25.52
N VAL A 282 -19.25 -20.65 -25.17
CA VAL A 282 -20.18 -19.51 -25.11
C VAL A 282 -19.68 -18.36 -24.23
N ASN A 283 -18.86 -18.63 -23.21
CA ASN A 283 -18.43 -17.60 -22.26
C ASN A 283 -17.33 -16.69 -22.84
N SER A 284 -16.50 -17.19 -23.74
CA SER A 284 -15.38 -16.45 -24.33
C SER A 284 -15.58 -16.12 -25.81
N LYS A 285 -16.39 -16.89 -26.54
CA LYS A 285 -16.67 -16.75 -27.97
C LYS A 285 -17.03 -15.32 -28.41
N SER A 286 -17.91 -14.64 -27.68
CA SER A 286 -18.32 -13.26 -27.99
C SER A 286 -17.19 -12.23 -27.87
N ARG A 287 -16.17 -12.54 -27.05
CA ARG A 287 -14.96 -11.73 -26.83
C ARG A 287 -13.75 -12.28 -27.58
N GLY A 288 -13.96 -13.04 -28.66
CA GLY A 288 -12.88 -13.58 -29.47
C GLY A 288 -12.02 -14.61 -28.75
N GLY A 289 -12.59 -15.31 -27.76
CA GLY A 289 -11.93 -16.40 -27.04
C GLY A 289 -11.10 -15.95 -25.85
N GLU A 290 -11.05 -14.66 -25.53
CA GLU A 290 -10.11 -14.12 -24.52
C GLU A 290 -10.38 -14.61 -23.09
N LEU A 291 -9.31 -15.08 -22.44
CA LEU A 291 -9.24 -15.40 -21.03
C LEU A 291 -8.65 -14.24 -20.24
N LYS A 292 -9.44 -13.70 -19.30
CA LYS A 292 -9.05 -12.54 -18.48
C LYS A 292 -7.93 -12.84 -17.49
N ARG A 293 -7.73 -14.13 -17.17
CA ARG A 293 -6.76 -14.59 -16.17
C ARG A 293 -5.36 -14.73 -16.80
N TRP A 294 -4.34 -14.40 -16.01
CA TRP A 294 -2.96 -14.79 -16.29
C TRP A 294 -2.71 -16.24 -15.84
N TYR A 295 -2.02 -17.01 -16.67
CA TYR A 295 -1.65 -18.38 -16.41
C TYR A 295 -0.15 -18.47 -16.20
N PHE A 296 0.26 -19.17 -15.13
CA PHE A 296 1.63 -19.65 -14.98
C PHE A 296 1.78 -21.00 -15.66
N ALA A 297 3.01 -21.41 -15.98
CA ALA A 297 3.24 -22.72 -16.59
C ALA A 297 2.83 -23.86 -15.64
N SER A 298 2.96 -23.66 -14.32
CA SER A 298 2.44 -24.57 -13.28
C SER A 298 0.92 -24.65 -13.16
N ASP A 299 0.17 -23.75 -13.81
CA ASP A 299 -1.31 -23.77 -13.79
C ASP A 299 -1.89 -24.69 -14.88
N LEU A 300 -1.06 -25.16 -15.82
CA LEU A 300 -1.44 -25.91 -17.00
C LEU A 300 -0.85 -27.33 -16.94
N GLU A 301 -1.49 -28.28 -17.61
CA GLU A 301 -0.89 -29.60 -17.86
C GLU A 301 0.39 -29.44 -18.70
N ASP A 302 1.40 -30.27 -18.47
CA ASP A 302 2.76 -30.05 -19.00
C ASP A 302 2.79 -29.92 -20.52
N ALA A 303 2.10 -30.81 -21.24
CA ALA A 303 2.01 -30.76 -22.69
C ALA A 303 1.39 -29.45 -23.19
N LEU A 304 0.37 -28.94 -22.51
CA LEU A 304 -0.29 -27.68 -22.85
C LEU A 304 0.59 -26.48 -22.47
N ALA A 305 1.26 -26.53 -21.31
CA ALA A 305 2.18 -25.50 -20.87
C ALA A 305 3.28 -25.27 -21.91
N ASP A 306 3.86 -26.34 -22.44
CA ASP A 306 4.91 -26.24 -23.46
C ASP A 306 4.39 -25.65 -24.77
N VAL A 307 3.22 -26.06 -25.24
CA VAL A 307 2.62 -25.48 -26.45
C VAL A 307 2.43 -23.97 -26.31
N VAL A 308 1.83 -23.53 -25.20
CA VAL A 308 1.47 -22.13 -25.02
C VAL A 308 2.69 -21.26 -24.71
N PHE A 309 3.59 -21.70 -23.84
CA PHE A 309 4.75 -20.90 -23.44
C PHE A 309 5.85 -20.87 -24.51
N ASN A 310 5.79 -21.72 -25.54
CA ASN A 310 6.66 -21.65 -26.71
C ASN A 310 6.19 -20.65 -27.78
N LEU A 311 4.96 -20.12 -27.67
CA LEU A 311 4.52 -18.98 -28.49
C LEU A 311 5.40 -17.76 -28.17
N ARG A 312 5.87 -17.07 -29.21
CA ARG A 312 6.94 -16.05 -29.08
C ARG A 312 6.37 -14.65 -29.08
N ASN A 313 5.47 -14.34 -30.02
CA ASN A 313 4.92 -13.01 -30.24
C ASN A 313 3.45 -12.95 -29.85
N ASN A 314 3.01 -11.79 -29.37
CA ASN A 314 1.60 -11.54 -29.14
C ASN A 314 0.85 -11.64 -30.48
N GLY A 315 -0.21 -12.44 -30.51
CA GLY A 315 -0.96 -12.80 -31.71
C GLY A 315 -0.65 -14.20 -32.24
N ASP A 316 0.51 -14.79 -31.90
CA ASP A 316 0.84 -16.17 -32.29
C ASP A 316 -0.22 -17.14 -31.75
N TYR A 317 -0.55 -18.18 -32.52
CA TYR A 317 -1.48 -19.22 -32.11
C TYR A 317 -0.92 -20.62 -32.33
N SER A 318 -1.36 -21.57 -31.49
CA SER A 318 -0.95 -22.97 -31.54
C SER A 318 -1.56 -23.71 -32.74
N ALA A 319 -1.02 -24.89 -33.05
CA ALA A 319 -1.80 -25.91 -33.78
C ALA A 319 -2.96 -26.42 -32.89
N PRO A 320 -3.95 -27.15 -33.43
CA PRO A 320 -4.98 -27.81 -32.62
C PRO A 320 -4.37 -28.73 -31.55
N VAL A 321 -4.77 -28.53 -30.29
CA VAL A 321 -4.32 -29.28 -29.11
C VAL A 321 -5.50 -29.99 -28.48
N GLN A 322 -5.37 -31.29 -28.23
CA GLN A 322 -6.38 -32.04 -27.50
C GLN A 322 -6.22 -31.82 -25.99
N THR A 323 -7.32 -31.53 -25.31
CA THR A 323 -7.42 -31.42 -23.84
C THR A 323 -8.60 -32.25 -23.34
N VAL A 324 -8.77 -32.33 -22.02
CA VAL A 324 -9.89 -33.05 -21.40
C VAL A 324 -11.28 -32.49 -21.76
N LEU A 325 -11.35 -31.26 -22.27
CA LEU A 325 -12.61 -30.62 -22.68
C LEU A 325 -12.92 -30.80 -24.18
N GLY A 326 -11.93 -31.25 -24.97
CA GLY A 326 -12.03 -31.35 -26.42
C GLY A 326 -10.80 -30.76 -27.10
N TRP A 327 -10.97 -30.15 -28.26
CA TRP A 327 -9.86 -29.59 -29.04
C TRP A 327 -9.78 -28.08 -28.92
N HIS A 328 -8.56 -27.55 -28.80
CA HIS A 328 -8.30 -26.13 -28.63
C HIS A 328 -7.28 -25.60 -29.62
N ILE A 329 -7.46 -24.36 -30.07
CA ILE A 329 -6.38 -23.53 -30.63
C ILE A 329 -6.18 -22.36 -29.66
N PHE A 330 -4.98 -22.21 -29.11
CA PHE A 330 -4.66 -21.13 -28.17
C PHE A 330 -3.93 -20.01 -28.88
N ARG A 331 -4.30 -18.75 -28.60
CA ARG A 331 -3.60 -17.56 -29.05
C ARG A 331 -2.95 -16.84 -27.88
N LEU A 332 -1.69 -16.46 -28.03
CA LEU A 332 -0.97 -15.64 -27.08
C LEU A 332 -1.45 -14.19 -27.18
N ILE A 333 -2.02 -13.66 -26.11
CA ILE A 333 -2.41 -12.24 -26.07
C ILE A 333 -1.30 -11.39 -25.47
N ASP A 334 -0.70 -11.87 -24.39
CA ASP A 334 0.39 -11.18 -23.71
C ASP A 334 1.28 -12.18 -22.97
N LYS A 335 2.57 -11.87 -22.85
CA LYS A 335 3.57 -12.70 -22.17
C LYS A 335 4.47 -11.82 -21.32
N LYS A 336 4.57 -12.15 -20.04
CA LYS A 336 5.45 -11.46 -19.09
C LYS A 336 6.48 -12.45 -18.58
N ALA A 337 7.75 -12.08 -18.72
CA ALA A 337 8.86 -12.82 -18.15
C ALA A 337 8.76 -12.85 -16.60
N PHE A 338 9.55 -13.72 -15.99
CA PHE A 338 9.72 -13.74 -14.55
C PHE A 338 10.27 -12.37 -14.08
N MET A 339 9.61 -11.77 -13.07
CA MET A 339 9.93 -10.41 -12.61
C MET A 339 11.24 -10.40 -11.80
N LYS A 340 11.91 -9.24 -11.78
CA LYS A 340 13.14 -9.04 -11.00
C LYS A 340 12.85 -8.99 -9.50
N PHE A 341 13.87 -9.19 -8.67
CA PHE A 341 13.74 -9.19 -7.22
C PHE A 341 13.14 -7.89 -6.71
N GLU A 342 13.56 -6.74 -7.23
CA GLU A 342 13.11 -5.42 -6.79
C GLU A 342 11.60 -5.23 -6.97
N GLU A 343 11.04 -5.81 -8.04
CA GLU A 343 9.60 -5.76 -8.34
C GLU A 343 8.79 -6.72 -7.48
N MET A 344 9.39 -7.84 -7.04
CA MET A 344 8.71 -8.90 -6.30
C MET A 344 8.93 -8.85 -4.79
N ALA A 345 9.99 -8.20 -4.30
CA ALA A 345 10.43 -8.27 -2.91
C ALA A 345 9.32 -7.89 -1.92
N SER A 346 8.57 -6.82 -2.21
CA SER A 346 7.45 -6.39 -1.36
C SER A 346 6.32 -7.44 -1.31
N PHE A 347 5.96 -8.02 -2.45
CA PHE A 347 4.96 -9.09 -2.53
C PHE A 347 5.41 -10.35 -1.77
N ILE A 348 6.65 -10.77 -1.99
CA ILE A 348 7.23 -11.94 -1.33
C ILE A 348 7.29 -11.71 0.19
N ARG A 349 7.74 -10.53 0.63
CA ARG A 349 7.77 -10.15 2.06
C ARG A 349 6.39 -10.26 2.69
N GLN A 350 5.36 -9.76 2.02
CA GLN A 350 3.98 -9.89 2.49
C GLN A 350 3.58 -11.37 2.66
N LYS A 351 3.93 -12.23 1.70
CA LYS A 351 3.66 -13.67 1.78
C LYS A 351 4.47 -14.37 2.89
N VAL A 352 5.72 -13.99 3.08
CA VAL A 352 6.59 -14.50 4.15
C VAL A 352 6.03 -14.13 5.52
N LEU A 353 5.58 -12.89 5.70
CA LEU A 353 4.99 -12.42 6.96
C LEU A 353 3.60 -13.04 7.22
N ALA A 354 2.82 -13.31 6.16
CA ALA A 354 1.50 -13.92 6.27
C ALA A 354 1.54 -15.44 6.52
N ASP A 355 2.65 -16.12 6.18
CA ASP A 355 2.84 -17.55 6.41
C ASP A 355 3.26 -17.80 7.89
N PRO A 356 2.47 -18.52 8.71
CA PRO A 356 2.79 -18.76 10.12
C PRO A 356 4.08 -19.55 10.36
N ASN A 357 4.46 -20.45 9.43
CA ASN A 357 5.69 -21.22 9.57
C ASN A 357 6.91 -20.33 9.33
N ARG A 358 6.86 -19.47 8.30
CA ARG A 358 7.97 -18.56 7.97
C ARG A 358 8.10 -17.42 8.98
N SER A 359 7.00 -16.73 9.28
CA SER A 359 6.98 -15.68 10.31
C SER A 359 7.35 -16.24 11.69
N GLY A 360 6.96 -17.49 11.98
CA GLY A 360 7.37 -18.20 13.19
C GLY A 360 8.89 -18.38 13.31
N ILE A 361 9.62 -18.57 12.21
CA ILE A 361 11.09 -18.66 12.22
C ILE A 361 11.70 -17.32 12.64
N ALA A 362 11.23 -16.21 12.05
CA ALA A 362 11.69 -14.87 12.43
C ALA A 362 11.36 -14.55 13.89
N LYS A 363 10.16 -14.90 14.36
CA LYS A 363 9.76 -14.75 15.76
C LYS A 363 10.66 -15.58 16.69
N SER A 364 10.92 -16.84 16.36
CA SER A 364 11.77 -17.71 17.19
C SER A 364 13.21 -17.20 17.27
N THR A 365 13.73 -16.63 16.18
CA THR A 365 15.07 -16.04 16.12
C THR A 365 15.16 -14.78 16.96
N LEU A 366 14.15 -13.90 16.84
CA LEU A 366 13.99 -12.74 17.71
C LEU A 366 13.97 -13.16 19.18
N VAL A 367 13.10 -14.08 19.58
CA VAL A 367 12.97 -14.50 20.98
C VAL A 367 14.28 -15.06 21.51
N LYS A 368 14.99 -15.90 20.73
CA LYS A 368 16.30 -16.43 21.13
C LYS A 368 17.30 -15.30 21.41
N ARG A 369 17.33 -14.28 20.55
CA ARG A 369 18.13 -13.07 20.75
C ARG A 369 17.70 -12.31 22.01
N LEU A 370 16.40 -12.06 22.17
CA LEU A 370 15.86 -11.33 23.33
C LEU A 370 16.13 -12.06 24.65
N LYS A 371 15.96 -13.38 24.72
CA LYS A 371 16.29 -14.18 25.91
C LYS A 371 17.75 -13.98 26.33
N LYS A 372 18.66 -13.91 25.36
CA LYS A 372 20.08 -13.62 25.62
C LYS A 372 20.30 -12.17 26.07
N GLU A 373 19.75 -11.20 25.34
CA GLU A 373 19.90 -9.77 25.66
C GLU A 373 19.27 -9.37 27.00
N ASN A 374 18.20 -10.06 27.40
CA ASN A 374 17.40 -9.73 28.59
C ASN A 374 17.73 -10.61 29.81
N ASN A 375 18.85 -11.34 29.78
CA ASN A 375 19.30 -12.21 30.87
C ASN A 375 18.19 -13.17 31.35
N PHE A 376 17.54 -13.87 30.41
CA PHE A 376 16.49 -14.83 30.72
C PHE A 376 17.07 -16.06 31.43
N ILE A 377 16.59 -16.36 32.63
CA ILE A 377 17.01 -17.52 33.43
C ILE A 377 15.77 -18.36 33.75
N GLU A 378 15.78 -19.62 33.34
CA GLU A 378 14.66 -20.57 33.52
C GLU A 378 14.95 -21.57 34.63
N PHE A 379 13.95 -21.85 35.47
CA PHE A 379 14.05 -22.85 36.54
C PHE A 379 13.40 -24.16 36.09
N GLU A 380 14.22 -25.05 35.51
CA GLU A 380 13.78 -26.30 34.87
C GLU A 380 12.89 -27.19 35.78
N SER A 381 13.25 -27.33 37.06
CA SER A 381 12.46 -28.14 38.01
C SER A 381 11.06 -27.59 38.23
N VAL A 382 10.94 -26.25 38.38
CA VAL A 382 9.65 -25.57 38.56
C VAL A 382 8.85 -25.60 37.27
N ARG A 383 9.51 -25.45 36.12
CA ARG A 383 8.86 -25.60 34.81
C ARG A 383 8.25 -26.98 34.66
N GLN A 384 9.03 -28.03 34.91
CA GLN A 384 8.53 -29.41 34.78
C GLN A 384 7.35 -29.66 35.73
N GLU A 385 7.48 -29.26 37.00
CA GLU A 385 6.40 -29.35 37.99
C GLU A 385 5.13 -28.60 37.52
N ALA A 386 5.25 -27.44 36.87
CA ALA A 386 4.11 -26.71 36.30
C ALA A 386 3.51 -27.38 35.06
N LEU A 387 4.31 -27.99 34.19
CA LEU A 387 3.80 -28.70 33.04
C LEU A 387 3.06 -29.98 33.43
N ASP A 388 3.57 -30.72 34.42
CA ASP A 388 2.98 -31.97 34.93
C ASP A 388 1.66 -31.71 35.66
N ASN A 389 1.53 -30.54 36.28
CA ASN A 389 0.35 -30.15 37.04
C ASN A 389 -0.68 -29.32 36.24
N PHE A 390 -0.46 -29.13 34.94
CA PHE A 390 -1.23 -28.23 34.08
C PHE A 390 -2.74 -28.53 34.00
N THR A 391 -3.14 -29.81 34.13
CA THR A 391 -4.55 -30.25 34.00
C THR A 391 -5.35 -30.20 35.30
N LYS A 392 -4.73 -29.84 36.42
CA LYS A 392 -5.40 -29.78 37.73
C LYS A 392 -6.09 -28.42 37.92
N ASP A 393 -7.34 -28.42 38.41
CA ASP A 393 -8.08 -27.19 38.71
C ASP A 393 -7.44 -26.45 39.90
N ARG A 394 -7.08 -25.17 39.71
CA ARG A 394 -6.30 -24.40 40.69
C ARG A 394 -6.71 -22.93 40.75
N SER A 395 -7.90 -22.73 41.31
CA SER A 395 -8.40 -21.45 41.81
C SER A 395 -7.88 -21.09 43.23
N GLY A 396 -6.90 -21.84 43.78
CA GLY A 396 -6.42 -21.71 45.16
C GLY A 396 -5.15 -20.84 45.38
N ASN A 397 -4.66 -20.81 46.63
CA ASN A 397 -3.44 -20.11 47.08
C ASN A 397 -2.32 -21.09 47.48
N GLU A 398 -2.12 -22.15 46.70
CA GLU A 398 -1.05 -23.13 46.97
C GLU A 398 0.34 -22.47 46.89
N GLU A 399 1.25 -22.82 47.79
CA GLU A 399 2.65 -22.32 47.82
C GLU A 399 3.37 -22.54 46.47
N PHE A 400 3.03 -23.65 45.79
CA PHE A 400 3.49 -23.96 44.45
C PHE A 400 3.21 -22.85 43.42
N LEU A 401 2.05 -22.16 43.50
CA LEU A 401 1.68 -21.11 42.54
C LEU A 401 2.58 -19.87 42.65
N ALA A 402 3.20 -19.66 43.81
CA ALA A 402 4.14 -18.56 44.04
C ALA A 402 5.57 -18.87 43.58
N LYS A 403 5.88 -20.12 43.21
CA LYS A 403 7.21 -20.49 42.70
C LYS A 403 7.52 -19.74 41.39
N THR A 404 8.78 -19.33 41.24
CA THR A 404 9.26 -18.63 40.05
C THR A 404 9.58 -19.63 38.93
N LEU A 405 8.96 -19.45 37.77
CA LEU A 405 9.20 -20.25 36.56
C LEU A 405 10.47 -19.81 35.83
N PHE A 406 10.65 -18.50 35.69
CA PHE A 406 11.82 -17.89 35.08
C PHE A 406 11.96 -16.45 35.56
N THR A 407 13.12 -15.86 35.31
CA THR A 407 13.35 -14.42 35.47
C THR A 407 13.76 -13.80 34.14
N ILE A 408 13.37 -12.53 33.94
CA ILE A 408 13.88 -11.68 32.87
C ILE A 408 14.55 -10.49 33.55
N ASN A 409 15.87 -10.37 33.41
CA ASN A 409 16.68 -9.37 34.12
C ASN A 409 16.32 -9.29 35.62
N GLN A 410 16.35 -10.44 36.30
CA GLN A 410 16.00 -10.63 37.72
C GLN A 410 14.52 -10.42 38.10
N LYS A 411 13.67 -9.93 37.20
CA LYS A 411 12.22 -9.82 37.44
C LYS A 411 11.58 -11.21 37.34
N PRO A 412 10.97 -11.75 38.41
CA PRO A 412 10.39 -13.08 38.39
C PRO A 412 9.07 -13.13 37.62
N SER A 413 8.83 -14.26 36.95
CA SER A 413 7.51 -14.68 36.48
C SER A 413 7.12 -16.00 37.16
N THR A 414 5.92 -16.04 37.74
CA THR A 414 5.47 -17.13 38.62
C THR A 414 4.60 -18.15 37.89
N VAL A 415 4.41 -19.33 38.51
CA VAL A 415 3.46 -20.34 38.01
C VAL A 415 2.04 -19.78 37.95
N LYS A 416 1.62 -18.98 38.95
CA LYS A 416 0.30 -18.33 38.96
C LYS A 416 0.07 -17.46 37.72
N GLU A 417 1.07 -16.66 37.34
CA GLU A 417 0.98 -15.80 36.17
C GLU A 417 0.89 -16.60 34.87
N PHE A 418 1.62 -17.72 34.76
CA PHE A 418 1.51 -18.62 33.63
C PHE A 418 0.10 -19.20 33.48
N TYR A 419 -0.49 -19.74 34.54
CA TYR A 419 -1.85 -20.29 34.48
C TYR A 419 -2.90 -19.23 34.21
N ASN A 420 -2.78 -18.04 34.81
CA ASN A 420 -3.65 -16.90 34.53
C ASN A 420 -3.56 -16.47 33.06
N TYR A 421 -2.36 -16.42 32.50
CA TYR A 421 -2.13 -16.12 31.09
C TYR A 421 -2.84 -17.14 30.18
N VAL A 422 -2.70 -18.43 30.47
CA VAL A 422 -3.37 -19.50 29.71
C VAL A 422 -4.88 -19.34 29.75
N LEU A 423 -5.47 -19.17 30.94
CA LEU A 423 -6.91 -18.97 31.10
C LEU A 423 -7.42 -17.73 30.34
N ALA A 424 -6.65 -16.64 30.36
CA ALA A 424 -6.98 -15.41 29.66
C ALA A 424 -6.94 -15.61 28.12
N GLU A 425 -5.90 -16.25 27.60
CA GLU A 425 -5.77 -16.52 26.17
C GLU A 425 -6.83 -17.52 25.68
N GLN A 426 -7.13 -18.58 26.44
CA GLN A 426 -8.20 -19.52 26.10
C GLN A 426 -9.57 -18.82 26.00
N LYS A 427 -9.92 -17.96 26.96
CA LYS A 427 -11.15 -17.15 26.90
C LYS A 427 -11.17 -16.23 25.68
N LYS A 428 -10.04 -15.63 25.34
CA LYS A 428 -9.90 -14.76 24.16
C LYS A 428 -10.09 -15.54 22.86
N TYR A 429 -9.47 -16.73 22.71
CA TYR A 429 -9.69 -17.59 21.55
C TYR A 429 -11.14 -18.05 21.44
N GLN A 430 -11.77 -18.43 22.55
CA GLN A 430 -13.17 -18.81 22.57
C GLN A 430 -14.08 -17.66 22.10
N ARG A 431 -13.80 -16.43 22.53
CA ARG A 431 -14.57 -15.23 22.13
C ARG A 431 -14.38 -14.88 20.65
N ILE A 432 -13.16 -14.99 20.13
CA ILE A 432 -12.83 -14.55 18.76
C ILE A 432 -13.16 -15.63 17.71
N SER A 433 -12.88 -16.90 18.03
CA SER A 433 -12.90 -18.01 17.07
C SER A 433 -13.88 -19.13 17.42
N GLY A 434 -14.62 -19.01 18.52
CA GLY A 434 -15.58 -20.03 18.97
C GLY A 434 -14.95 -21.34 19.46
N SER A 435 -13.62 -21.46 19.44
CA SER A 435 -12.88 -22.64 19.86
C SER A 435 -11.54 -22.26 20.48
N VAL A 436 -10.98 -23.17 21.28
CA VAL A 436 -9.66 -23.01 21.90
C VAL A 436 -8.65 -23.87 21.14
N PRO A 437 -7.47 -23.33 20.74
CA PRO A 437 -6.40 -24.13 20.17
C PRO A 437 -5.97 -25.26 21.12
N LEU A 438 -5.85 -26.47 20.57
CA LEU A 438 -5.32 -27.64 21.28
C LEU A 438 -3.79 -27.53 21.39
N TYR A 439 -3.32 -26.67 22.27
CA TYR A 439 -1.90 -26.53 22.62
C TYR A 439 -1.51 -27.44 23.78
N SER A 440 -0.33 -28.04 23.71
CA SER A 440 0.23 -28.77 24.84
C SER A 440 0.59 -27.80 25.98
N SER A 441 0.73 -28.31 27.21
CA SER A 441 1.20 -27.50 28.34
C SER A 441 2.54 -26.81 28.03
N LYS A 442 3.42 -27.51 27.30
CA LYS A 442 4.71 -26.99 26.84
C LYS A 442 4.56 -25.85 25.82
N ASP A 443 3.63 -25.95 24.88
CA ASP A 443 3.38 -24.89 23.89
C ASP A 443 2.84 -23.63 24.57
N TRP A 444 1.91 -23.79 25.50
CA TRP A 444 1.42 -22.70 26.33
C TRP A 444 2.54 -22.02 27.11
N TYR A 445 3.43 -22.80 27.73
CA TYR A 445 4.58 -22.27 28.45
C TYR A 445 5.52 -21.48 27.53
N ASN A 446 5.84 -22.04 26.36
CA ASN A 446 6.70 -21.37 25.39
C ASN A 446 6.10 -20.03 24.96
N LEU A 447 4.80 -20.02 24.62
CA LEU A 447 4.08 -18.78 24.27
C LEU A 447 4.12 -17.76 25.41
N PHE A 448 3.94 -18.19 26.66
CA PHE A 448 4.03 -17.33 27.83
C PHE A 448 5.44 -16.72 27.98
N ALA A 449 6.48 -17.55 27.97
CA ALA A 449 7.87 -17.10 28.11
C ALA A 449 8.31 -16.19 26.95
N GLU A 450 7.87 -16.49 25.72
CA GLU A 450 8.08 -15.64 24.54
C GLU A 450 7.45 -14.27 24.72
N ASN A 451 6.16 -14.23 25.08
CA ASN A 451 5.43 -12.98 25.22
C ASN A 451 5.95 -12.14 26.39
N GLN A 452 6.36 -12.77 27.52
CA GLN A 452 7.00 -12.04 28.61
C GLN A 452 8.32 -11.39 28.19
N ASN A 453 9.14 -12.08 27.38
CA ASN A 453 10.39 -11.50 26.85
C ASN A 453 10.14 -10.35 25.86
N ILE A 454 9.17 -10.50 24.96
CA ILE A 454 8.81 -9.46 24.00
C ILE A 454 8.24 -8.24 24.73
N ASN A 455 7.33 -8.44 25.69
CA ASN A 455 6.75 -7.36 26.49
C ASN A 455 7.82 -6.65 27.33
N TYR A 456 8.77 -7.39 27.91
CA TYR A 456 9.89 -6.79 28.60
C TYR A 456 10.73 -5.93 27.65
N GLU A 457 11.04 -6.43 26.45
CA GLU A 457 11.76 -5.66 25.44
C GLU A 457 11.01 -4.36 25.13
N GLU A 458 9.73 -4.45 24.75
CA GLU A 458 8.87 -3.31 24.38
C GLU A 458 8.82 -2.24 25.49
N GLN A 459 8.69 -2.66 26.75
CA GLN A 459 8.65 -1.76 27.91
C GLN A 459 9.99 -1.06 28.16
N ASN A 460 11.10 -1.66 27.77
CA ASN A 460 12.45 -1.16 28.02
C ASN A 460 13.13 -0.62 26.75
N LEU A 461 12.43 -0.57 25.60
CA LEU A 461 13.01 -0.10 24.33
C LEU A 461 13.58 1.31 24.46
N GLU A 462 12.89 2.25 25.09
CA GLU A 462 13.38 3.64 25.29
C GLU A 462 14.68 3.70 26.11
N VAL A 463 14.93 2.71 26.96
CA VAL A 463 16.18 2.62 27.74
C VAL A 463 17.26 1.91 26.94
N LYS A 464 16.91 0.85 26.21
CA LYS A 464 17.85 -0.01 25.48
C LYS A 464 18.24 0.52 24.09
N ARG A 465 17.44 1.43 23.51
CA ARG A 465 17.54 1.92 22.13
C ARG A 465 17.41 3.45 22.11
N PRO A 466 18.55 4.19 22.13
CA PRO A 466 18.53 5.66 22.10
C PRO A 466 17.79 6.23 20.89
N ASP A 467 17.92 5.60 19.73
CA ASP A 467 17.20 5.96 18.51
C ASP A 467 15.68 5.84 18.66
N PHE A 468 15.19 4.78 19.31
CA PHE A 468 13.77 4.64 19.62
C PHE A 468 13.31 5.72 20.61
N LYS A 469 14.09 5.99 21.66
CA LYS A 469 13.80 7.04 22.63
C LYS A 469 13.66 8.41 21.96
N ASP A 470 14.58 8.75 21.06
CA ASP A 470 14.57 10.02 20.34
C ASP A 470 13.33 10.14 19.45
N GLN A 471 12.95 9.07 18.74
CA GLN A 471 11.71 9.02 17.96
C GLN A 471 10.48 9.24 18.84
N ILE A 472 10.37 8.54 19.98
CA ILE A 472 9.25 8.72 20.91
C ILE A 472 9.19 10.14 21.46
N GLN A 473 10.33 10.74 21.76
CA GLN A 473 10.41 12.12 22.23
C GLN A 473 9.92 13.11 21.16
N GLU A 474 10.29 12.93 19.90
CA GLU A 474 9.79 13.76 18.79
C GLU A 474 8.27 13.70 18.66
N TYR A 475 7.68 12.50 18.72
CA TYR A 475 6.22 12.34 18.68
C TYR A 475 5.56 12.95 19.91
N ARG A 476 6.11 12.74 21.11
CA ARG A 476 5.63 13.36 22.36
C ARG A 476 5.58 14.88 22.24
N GLU A 477 6.65 15.50 21.75
CA GLU A 477 6.70 16.95 21.56
C GLU A 477 5.78 17.43 20.45
N GLY A 478 5.66 16.69 19.34
CA GLY A 478 4.73 17.01 18.25
C GLY A 478 3.28 17.02 18.70
N ILE A 479 2.84 15.99 19.43
CA ILE A 479 1.47 15.91 19.97
C ILE A 479 1.22 17.06 20.95
N LEU A 480 2.16 17.31 21.87
CA LEU A 480 2.03 18.42 22.81
C LEU A 480 1.90 19.75 22.08
N TYR A 481 2.77 20.01 21.09
CA TYR A 481 2.76 21.21 20.28
C TYR A 481 1.40 21.43 19.62
N LEU A 482 0.88 20.42 18.93
CA LEU A 482 -0.42 20.49 18.25
C LEU A 482 -1.53 20.84 19.24
N ASN A 483 -1.60 20.13 20.37
CA ASN A 483 -2.62 20.37 21.40
C ASN A 483 -2.56 21.79 21.95
N VAL A 484 -1.37 22.31 22.26
CA VAL A 484 -1.27 23.67 22.82
C VAL A 484 -1.43 24.77 21.78
N MET A 485 -1.07 24.54 20.52
CA MET A 485 -1.37 25.46 19.43
C MET A 485 -2.88 25.52 19.16
N GLU A 486 -3.56 24.38 19.24
CA GLU A 486 -5.02 24.32 19.11
C GLU A 486 -5.69 25.17 20.20
N ASP A 487 -5.36 24.91 21.47
CA ASP A 487 -5.95 25.59 22.63
C ASP A 487 -5.67 27.10 22.65
N ASN A 488 -4.45 27.52 22.28
CA ASN A 488 -4.00 28.90 22.52
C ASN A 488 -4.04 29.81 21.31
N VAL A 489 -4.03 29.26 20.09
CA VAL A 489 -3.90 30.03 18.86
C VAL A 489 -5.05 29.70 17.90
N ILE A 490 -5.19 28.44 17.50
CA ILE A 490 -6.07 28.05 16.40
C ILE A 490 -7.53 28.22 16.82
N ALA A 491 -7.99 27.57 17.88
CA ALA A 491 -9.39 27.64 18.31
C ALA A 491 -9.84 29.09 18.58
N LYS A 492 -8.98 29.90 19.23
CA LYS A 492 -9.25 31.31 19.51
C LYS A 492 -9.33 32.18 18.25
N SER A 493 -8.55 31.86 17.22
CA SER A 493 -8.59 32.56 15.93
C SER A 493 -9.82 32.23 15.09
N LEU A 494 -10.49 31.11 15.37
CA LEU A 494 -11.65 30.64 14.61
C LEU A 494 -13.00 31.21 15.11
N ASP A 495 -13.01 31.89 16.26
CA ASP A 495 -14.19 32.56 16.79
C ASP A 495 -14.63 33.74 15.90
N SER A 496 -15.87 33.70 15.40
CA SER A 496 -16.37 34.69 14.44
C SER A 496 -16.52 36.10 15.02
N LEU A 497 -16.82 36.23 16.32
CA LEU A 497 -16.97 37.54 16.98
C LEU A 497 -15.61 38.20 17.14
N ASN A 498 -14.60 37.44 17.57
CA ASN A 498 -13.22 37.89 17.69
C ASN A 498 -12.64 38.26 16.32
N GLN A 499 -12.90 37.46 15.27
CA GLN A 499 -12.51 37.79 13.90
C GLN A 499 -13.08 39.14 13.45
N TYR A 500 -14.38 39.36 13.67
CA TYR A 500 -15.02 40.60 13.24
C TYR A 500 -14.51 41.81 14.04
N LYS A 501 -14.32 41.66 15.35
CA LYS A 501 -13.75 42.72 16.21
C LYS A 501 -12.34 43.08 15.76
N TYR A 502 -11.48 42.08 15.58
CA TYR A 502 -10.11 42.28 15.12
C TYR A 502 -10.07 42.97 13.74
N PHE A 503 -10.94 42.55 12.81
CA PHE A 503 -11.09 43.20 11.52
C PHE A 503 -11.48 44.68 11.64
N LYS A 504 -12.38 45.04 12.55
CA LYS A 504 -12.77 46.45 12.76
C LYS A 504 -11.63 47.30 13.28
N GLU A 505 -10.88 46.79 14.25
CA GLU A 505 -9.72 47.46 14.85
C GLU A 505 -8.57 47.66 13.84
N HIS A 506 -8.39 46.71 12.91
CA HIS A 506 -7.31 46.72 11.91
C HIS A 506 -7.82 46.98 10.49
N SER A 507 -8.99 47.60 10.34
CA SER A 507 -9.66 47.76 9.04
C SER A 507 -8.81 48.53 8.01
N GLY A 508 -7.91 49.42 8.47
CA GLY A 508 -6.95 50.13 7.64
C GLY A 508 -5.91 49.24 6.94
N GLU A 509 -5.63 48.06 7.48
CA GLU A 509 -4.65 47.11 6.92
C GLU A 509 -5.27 46.24 5.81
N TYR A 510 -6.60 46.12 5.78
CA TYR A 510 -7.34 45.30 4.82
C TYR A 510 -7.90 46.12 3.68
N GLN A 511 -7.01 46.52 2.78
CA GLN A 511 -7.38 47.31 1.60
C GLN A 511 -7.16 46.51 0.32
N TYR A 512 -8.03 46.71 -0.66
CA TYR A 512 -7.69 46.46 -2.05
C TYR A 512 -6.97 47.67 -2.60
N THR A 513 -5.86 47.44 -3.28
CA THR A 513 -5.28 48.42 -4.20
C THR A 513 -6.10 48.46 -5.47
N ASN A 514 -5.87 49.48 -6.31
CA ASN A 514 -6.38 49.47 -7.68
C ASN A 514 -6.06 48.12 -8.33
N ARG A 515 -7.06 47.50 -8.95
CA ARG A 515 -6.94 46.18 -9.58
C ARG A 515 -7.90 46.02 -10.75
N ILE A 516 -7.55 45.15 -11.68
CA ILE A 516 -8.41 44.80 -12.82
C ILE A 516 -8.73 43.32 -12.83
N LEU A 517 -9.99 42.94 -13.02
CA LEU A 517 -10.33 41.58 -13.42
C LEU A 517 -10.06 41.47 -14.91
N ALA A 518 -9.05 40.70 -15.28
CA ALA A 518 -8.70 40.52 -16.69
C ALA A 518 -8.50 39.05 -17.01
N LYS A 519 -8.83 38.66 -18.24
CA LYS A 519 -8.37 37.41 -18.85
C LYS A 519 -7.14 37.72 -19.69
N VAL A 520 -6.00 37.16 -19.31
CA VAL A 520 -4.71 37.33 -19.98
C VAL A 520 -4.36 36.04 -20.68
N ILE A 521 -4.12 36.09 -21.99
CA ILE A 521 -3.65 34.96 -22.80
C ILE A 521 -2.35 35.40 -23.47
N THR A 522 -1.28 34.65 -23.27
CA THR A 522 -0.01 34.91 -23.96
C THR A 522 0.43 33.69 -24.75
N SER A 523 1.03 33.93 -25.92
CA SER A 523 1.52 32.86 -26.76
C SER A 523 2.87 33.18 -27.39
N ASP A 524 3.62 32.14 -27.74
CA ASP A 524 4.88 32.25 -28.47
C ASP A 524 4.71 32.75 -29.92
N ARG A 525 3.49 32.70 -30.47
CA ARG A 525 3.19 33.23 -31.81
C ARG A 525 1.72 33.57 -32.00
N LYS A 526 1.46 34.57 -32.86
CA LYS A 526 0.12 35.08 -33.17
C LYS A 526 -0.91 34.02 -33.61
N PRO A 527 -0.59 33.02 -34.48
CA PRO A 527 -1.58 32.00 -34.87
C PRO A 527 -2.04 31.13 -33.70
N THR A 528 -1.14 30.79 -32.78
CA THR A 528 -1.47 30.02 -31.57
C THR A 528 -2.39 30.84 -30.66
N LEU A 529 -2.11 32.14 -30.50
CA LEU A 529 -2.95 33.07 -29.73
C LEU A 529 -4.38 33.16 -30.28
N GLU A 530 -4.56 33.33 -31.60
CA GLU A 530 -5.90 33.42 -32.20
C GLU A 530 -6.69 32.11 -32.04
N GLN A 531 -6.03 30.95 -32.16
CA GLN A 531 -6.67 29.67 -31.87
C GLN A 531 -7.06 29.54 -30.40
N ALA A 532 -6.17 29.94 -29.48
CA ALA A 532 -6.43 29.89 -28.05
C ALA A 532 -7.61 30.80 -27.66
N LYS A 533 -7.69 32.02 -28.20
CA LYS A 533 -8.82 32.94 -27.99
C LYS A 533 -10.15 32.34 -28.39
N LEU A 534 -10.21 31.63 -29.53
CA LEU A 534 -11.43 30.95 -29.96
C LEU A 534 -11.86 29.84 -29.00
N VAL A 535 -10.91 29.02 -28.53
CA VAL A 535 -11.20 27.93 -27.59
C VAL A 535 -11.57 28.47 -26.21
N LEU A 536 -10.95 29.56 -25.76
CA LEU A 536 -11.13 30.19 -24.44
C LEU A 536 -12.21 31.27 -24.39
N ALA A 537 -12.98 31.44 -25.48
CA ALA A 537 -14.01 32.47 -25.58
C ALA A 537 -15.13 32.29 -24.54
N LYS A 538 -15.57 31.04 -24.32
CA LYS A 538 -16.69 30.71 -23.42
C LYS A 538 -16.44 29.39 -22.69
N SER A 539 -16.53 29.42 -21.35
CA SER A 539 -16.52 28.22 -20.50
C SER A 539 -17.88 27.52 -20.55
N PRO A 540 -17.95 26.18 -20.48
CA PRO A 540 -16.82 25.24 -20.43
C PRO A 540 -16.11 25.12 -21.78
N TYR A 541 -14.80 24.91 -21.75
CA TYR A 541 -13.92 24.89 -22.92
C TYR A 541 -13.82 23.50 -23.54
N PRO A 542 -13.88 23.36 -24.89
CA PRO A 542 -13.80 22.05 -25.53
C PRO A 542 -12.39 21.44 -25.44
N LEU A 543 -12.33 20.20 -24.97
CA LEU A 543 -11.09 19.43 -24.87
C LEU A 543 -10.83 18.61 -26.14
N ASN A 544 -9.56 18.37 -26.45
CA ASN A 544 -9.15 17.43 -27.51
C ASN A 544 -9.03 16.00 -26.96
N ARG A 545 -10.03 15.57 -26.19
CA ARG A 545 -10.13 14.21 -25.66
C ARG A 545 -11.27 13.52 -26.40
N ARG A 546 -10.99 12.36 -26.97
CA ARG A 546 -12.00 11.55 -27.67
C ARG A 546 -12.55 10.48 -26.73
N PHE A 547 -13.84 10.23 -26.82
CA PHE A 547 -14.51 9.05 -26.31
C PHE A 547 -15.16 8.36 -27.50
N PRO A 548 -15.07 7.03 -27.64
CA PRO A 548 -15.71 6.34 -28.75
C PRO A 548 -17.23 6.52 -28.67
N ASP A 549 -17.85 6.65 -29.84
CA ASP A 549 -19.31 6.72 -29.92
C ASP A 549 -19.92 5.43 -29.35
N VAL A 550 -20.98 5.58 -28.58
CA VAL A 550 -21.74 4.45 -28.02
C VAL A 550 -22.83 4.10 -29.00
N HIS A 551 -22.71 2.92 -29.63
CA HIS A 551 -23.68 2.46 -30.61
C HIS A 551 -24.81 1.66 -29.96
N PHE A 552 -26.00 1.78 -30.55
CA PHE A 552 -27.22 1.13 -30.12
C PHE A 552 -27.83 0.33 -31.28
N PRO A 553 -28.55 -0.77 -31.00
CA PRO A 553 -29.41 -1.38 -31.98
C PRO A 553 -30.53 -0.42 -32.42
N LYS A 554 -31.10 -0.69 -33.60
CA LYS A 554 -32.23 0.07 -34.15
C LYS A 554 -33.40 0.13 -33.15
N ASP A 555 -33.93 1.34 -32.94
CA ASP A 555 -35.05 1.63 -32.05
C ASP A 555 -34.86 1.19 -30.59
N ASP A 556 -33.61 0.96 -30.16
CA ASP A 556 -33.24 0.58 -28.80
C ASP A 556 -32.44 1.70 -28.11
N ALA A 557 -32.75 1.92 -26.84
CA ALA A 557 -32.06 2.84 -25.94
C ALA A 557 -31.45 2.15 -24.71
N GLY A 558 -31.52 0.82 -24.65
CA GLY A 558 -31.00 0.00 -23.56
C GLY A 558 -29.47 0.10 -23.43
N ILE A 559 -28.99 0.16 -22.18
CA ILE A 559 -27.55 0.14 -21.89
C ILE A 559 -27.09 -1.31 -21.70
N SER A 560 -26.46 -1.87 -22.74
CA SER A 560 -25.85 -3.21 -22.69
C SER A 560 -24.68 -3.28 -21.68
N GLU A 561 -24.28 -4.50 -21.30
CA GLU A 561 -23.13 -4.70 -20.40
C GLU A 561 -21.80 -4.19 -21.01
N GLU A 562 -21.66 -4.24 -22.33
CA GLU A 562 -20.53 -3.65 -23.07
C GLU A 562 -20.53 -2.13 -22.95
N THR A 563 -21.70 -1.51 -23.15
CA THR A 563 -21.87 -0.06 -22.97
C THR A 563 -21.59 0.36 -21.53
N LYS A 564 -22.04 -0.42 -20.53
CA LYS A 564 -21.74 -0.13 -19.12
C LYS A 564 -20.24 -0.10 -18.84
N LYS A 565 -19.42 -0.94 -19.49
CA LYS A 565 -17.95 -0.93 -19.32
C LYS A 565 -17.35 0.34 -19.89
N ALA A 566 -17.73 0.72 -21.11
CA ALA A 566 -17.27 1.97 -21.73
C ALA A 566 -17.68 3.20 -20.90
N LEU A 567 -18.92 3.24 -20.43
CA LEU A 567 -19.41 4.32 -19.57
C LEU A 567 -18.73 4.32 -18.20
N TYR A 568 -18.30 3.17 -17.67
CA TYR A 568 -17.52 3.14 -16.43
C TYR A 568 -16.14 3.80 -16.59
N GLU A 569 -15.47 3.63 -17.74
CA GLU A 569 -14.25 4.38 -18.04
C GLU A 569 -14.49 5.90 -18.09
N LEU A 570 -15.63 6.31 -18.67
CA LEU A 570 -16.07 7.70 -18.66
C LEU A 570 -16.27 8.21 -17.23
N VAL A 571 -16.92 7.44 -16.36
CA VAL A 571 -17.07 7.76 -14.92
C VAL A 571 -15.71 7.93 -14.27
N VAL A 572 -14.77 7.01 -14.46
CA VAL A 572 -13.42 7.10 -13.86
C VAL A 572 -12.70 8.39 -14.29
N VAL A 573 -12.80 8.77 -15.57
CA VAL A 573 -12.22 10.01 -16.08
C VAL A 573 -12.88 11.23 -15.42
N MET A 574 -14.21 11.26 -15.33
CA MET A 574 -14.98 12.36 -14.75
C MET A 574 -14.77 12.49 -13.23
N THR A 575 -14.60 11.38 -12.52
CA THR A 575 -14.29 11.37 -11.07
C THR A 575 -12.90 11.89 -10.79
N LYS A 576 -11.91 11.58 -11.64
CA LYS A 576 -10.53 12.05 -11.46
C LYS A 576 -10.32 13.52 -11.82
N ASN A 577 -11.13 14.07 -12.71
CA ASN A 577 -11.00 15.44 -13.20
C ASN A 577 -12.26 16.21 -12.85
N ILE A 578 -12.26 16.91 -11.71
CA ILE A 578 -13.46 17.55 -11.18
C ILE A 578 -13.97 18.70 -12.06
N ASP A 579 -13.08 19.38 -12.78
CA ASP A 579 -13.42 20.49 -13.68
C ASP A 579 -13.97 20.04 -15.03
N TYR A 580 -13.98 18.73 -15.32
CA TYR A 580 -14.48 18.22 -16.60
C TYR A 580 -16.01 18.20 -16.60
N SER A 581 -16.58 18.58 -17.73
CA SER A 581 -17.98 18.34 -18.06
C SER A 581 -18.08 17.56 -19.38
N VAL A 582 -19.21 16.90 -19.60
CA VAL A 582 -19.43 16.12 -20.83
C VAL A 582 -20.73 16.52 -21.48
N GLU A 583 -20.66 16.73 -22.79
CA GLU A 583 -21.84 16.82 -23.65
C GLU A 583 -22.17 15.42 -24.16
N ILE A 584 -23.38 14.96 -23.85
CA ILE A 584 -23.93 13.66 -24.22
C ILE A 584 -25.01 13.91 -25.27
N SER A 585 -24.67 13.65 -26.54
CA SER A 585 -25.55 13.93 -27.67
C SER A 585 -26.10 12.63 -28.24
N GLY A 586 -27.43 12.46 -28.19
CA GLY A 586 -28.12 11.33 -28.80
C GLY A 586 -28.39 11.59 -30.27
N HIS A 587 -28.17 10.56 -31.09
CA HIS A 587 -28.38 10.56 -32.53
C HIS A 587 -29.29 9.39 -32.92
N SER A 588 -29.99 9.54 -34.02
CA SER A 588 -30.81 8.51 -34.64
C SER A 588 -30.61 8.46 -36.15
N ASP A 589 -30.84 7.30 -36.75
CA ASP A 589 -31.01 7.22 -38.20
C ASP A 589 -32.39 7.78 -38.60
N ALA A 590 -32.53 8.17 -39.87
CA ALA A 590 -33.80 8.69 -40.39
C ALA A 590 -34.92 7.64 -40.39
N ASP A 591 -34.59 6.35 -40.31
CA ASP A 591 -35.54 5.24 -40.28
C ASP A 591 -35.91 4.74 -38.88
N GLU A 592 -35.55 5.48 -37.83
CA GLU A 592 -35.88 5.20 -36.42
C GLU A 592 -37.01 6.07 -35.88
N LYS A 593 -37.55 5.67 -34.71
CA LYS A 593 -38.53 6.45 -33.97
C LYS A 593 -37.98 7.84 -33.59
N SER A 594 -38.84 8.85 -33.67
CA SER A 594 -38.45 10.25 -33.46
C SER A 594 -37.90 10.58 -32.06
N ASN A 595 -38.23 9.78 -31.04
CA ASN A 595 -37.77 9.98 -29.66
C ASN A 595 -36.50 9.20 -29.29
N ILE A 596 -36.01 8.30 -30.17
CA ILE A 596 -34.97 7.34 -29.76
C ILE A 596 -33.63 8.01 -29.42
N SER A 597 -33.29 9.08 -30.11
CA SER A 597 -32.09 9.88 -29.86
C SER A 597 -32.09 10.47 -28.45
N ALA A 598 -33.20 11.12 -28.07
CA ALA A 598 -33.40 11.65 -26.72
C ALA A 598 -33.34 10.54 -25.65
N ASP A 599 -34.00 9.41 -25.89
CA ASP A 599 -34.04 8.30 -24.93
C ASP A 599 -32.65 7.69 -24.69
N ARG A 600 -31.84 7.52 -25.75
CA ARG A 600 -30.45 7.05 -25.64
C ARG A 600 -29.58 8.00 -24.83
N ALA A 601 -29.65 9.31 -25.13
CA ALA A 601 -28.90 10.32 -24.39
C ALA A 601 -29.28 10.30 -22.91
N ARG A 602 -30.58 10.36 -22.62
CA ARG A 602 -31.12 10.36 -21.26
C ARG A 602 -30.73 9.14 -20.45
N ASN A 603 -30.76 7.96 -21.05
CA ASN A 603 -30.34 6.73 -20.36
C ASN A 603 -28.87 6.79 -19.94
N ILE A 604 -27.98 7.29 -20.82
CA ILE A 604 -26.56 7.47 -20.47
C ILE A 604 -26.39 8.52 -19.37
N VAL A 605 -27.10 9.66 -19.45
CA VAL A 605 -27.07 10.70 -18.42
C VAL A 605 -27.49 10.12 -17.06
N ASN A 606 -28.60 9.39 -17.02
CA ASN A 606 -29.09 8.73 -15.81
C ASN A 606 -28.08 7.73 -15.25
N TYR A 607 -27.40 6.97 -16.12
CA TYR A 607 -26.33 6.07 -15.69
C TYR A 607 -25.18 6.82 -15.01
N LEU A 608 -24.70 7.93 -15.59
CA LEU A 608 -23.61 8.73 -15.02
C LEU A 608 -24.01 9.34 -13.68
N ILE A 609 -25.23 9.87 -13.56
CA ILE A 609 -25.76 10.42 -12.30
C ILE A 609 -25.83 9.34 -11.22
N ASN A 610 -26.36 8.16 -11.55
CA ASN A 610 -26.43 7.01 -10.63
C ASN A 610 -25.03 6.49 -10.22
N LYS A 611 -23.98 6.81 -10.98
CA LYS A 611 -22.58 6.53 -10.64
C LYS A 611 -21.86 7.67 -9.91
N GLY A 612 -22.61 8.71 -9.51
CA GLY A 612 -22.11 9.80 -8.67
C GLY A 612 -21.57 11.01 -9.44
N ILE A 613 -21.76 11.09 -10.76
CA ILE A 613 -21.44 12.30 -11.51
C ILE A 613 -22.57 13.33 -11.33
N GLN A 614 -22.22 14.54 -10.91
CA GLN A 614 -23.21 15.60 -10.68
C GLN A 614 -23.90 16.01 -11.99
N ALA A 615 -25.23 16.19 -11.97
CA ALA A 615 -26.01 16.57 -13.15
C ALA A 615 -25.55 17.89 -13.78
N THR A 616 -25.05 18.83 -12.96
CA THR A 616 -24.48 20.11 -13.41
C THR A 616 -23.25 19.96 -14.31
N ARG A 617 -22.61 18.78 -14.33
CA ARG A 617 -21.42 18.47 -15.15
C ARG A 617 -21.77 17.74 -16.45
N ILE A 618 -23.06 17.59 -16.76
CA ILE A 618 -23.53 16.84 -17.92
C ILE A 618 -24.47 17.72 -18.74
N ILE A 619 -24.22 17.83 -20.04
CA ILE A 619 -25.06 18.55 -20.99
C ILE A 619 -25.74 17.50 -21.88
N GLU A 620 -27.04 17.27 -21.68
CA GLU A 620 -27.85 16.38 -22.53
C GLU A 620 -28.26 17.12 -23.82
N LYS A 621 -28.06 16.49 -24.98
CA LYS A 621 -28.54 16.99 -26.26
C LYS A 621 -29.25 15.91 -27.05
N ASP A 622 -30.32 16.31 -27.72
CA ASP A 622 -30.98 15.53 -28.76
C ASP A 622 -30.63 16.12 -30.12
N GLU A 623 -29.83 15.39 -30.89
CA GLU A 623 -29.43 15.78 -32.25
C GLU A 623 -30.29 15.09 -33.32
N GLY A 624 -31.23 14.22 -32.92
CA GLY A 624 -32.10 13.47 -33.82
C GLY A 624 -31.32 12.85 -35.00
N ASN A 625 -31.85 13.06 -36.20
CA ASN A 625 -31.22 12.66 -37.47
C ASN A 625 -30.51 13.82 -38.20
N TYR A 626 -30.29 14.96 -37.52
CA TYR A 626 -29.72 16.15 -38.15
C TYR A 626 -28.20 16.03 -38.37
N LYS A 627 -27.51 15.15 -37.62
CA LYS A 627 -26.04 14.97 -37.66
C LYS A 627 -25.62 13.53 -37.92
N ASN A 628 -25.99 13.02 -39.09
CA ASN A 628 -25.61 11.68 -39.53
C ASN A 628 -24.08 11.53 -39.64
N ALA A 629 -23.53 10.49 -39.00
CA ALA A 629 -22.12 10.11 -39.15
C ALA A 629 -21.85 9.40 -40.47
N SER A 630 -22.87 8.77 -41.06
CA SER A 630 -22.78 8.13 -42.37
C SER A 630 -24.09 8.27 -43.13
N LYS A 631 -24.00 8.54 -44.44
CA LYS A 631 -25.17 8.52 -45.33
C LYS A 631 -25.53 7.12 -45.82
N THR A 632 -24.60 6.17 -45.73
CA THR A 632 -24.75 4.82 -46.32
C THR A 632 -24.82 3.73 -45.26
N ASP A 633 -24.20 3.94 -44.10
CA ASP A 633 -24.16 2.98 -43.00
C ASP A 633 -25.02 3.48 -41.83
N LYS A 634 -26.27 3.02 -41.81
CA LYS A 634 -27.29 3.44 -40.84
C LYS A 634 -26.88 3.16 -39.39
N THR A 635 -26.11 2.10 -39.16
CA THR A 635 -25.68 1.70 -37.80
C THR A 635 -24.73 2.72 -37.17
N LYS A 636 -24.03 3.51 -37.99
CA LYS A 636 -23.22 4.63 -37.51
C LYS A 636 -24.07 5.82 -37.04
N ASN A 637 -25.33 5.92 -37.45
CA ASN A 637 -26.23 6.98 -37.00
C ASN A 637 -26.92 6.63 -35.67
N GLN A 638 -27.04 5.34 -35.36
CA GLN A 638 -27.63 4.80 -34.13
C GLN A 638 -26.66 4.91 -32.95
N ARG A 639 -26.43 6.12 -32.44
CA ARG A 639 -25.34 6.36 -31.47
C ARG A 639 -25.61 7.46 -30.45
N VAL A 640 -24.79 7.46 -29.40
CA VAL A 640 -24.55 8.62 -28.54
C VAL A 640 -23.09 9.02 -28.65
N SER A 641 -22.85 10.29 -28.95
CA SER A 641 -21.50 10.87 -28.96
C SER A 641 -21.22 11.58 -27.64
N VAL A 642 -19.97 11.49 -27.17
CA VAL A 642 -19.53 12.16 -25.94
C VAL A 642 -18.42 13.16 -26.27
N LYS A 643 -18.63 14.42 -25.91
CA LYS A 643 -17.63 15.48 -26.05
C LYS A 643 -17.20 15.98 -24.69
N PHE A 644 -15.90 15.92 -24.42
CA PHE A 644 -15.32 16.45 -23.20
C PHE A 644 -15.15 17.96 -23.26
N MET A 645 -15.51 18.61 -22.16
CA MET A 645 -15.35 20.02 -21.91
C MET A 645 -14.66 20.21 -20.54
N SER A 646 -14.09 21.38 -20.27
CA SER A 646 -13.52 21.71 -18.94
C SER A 646 -13.79 23.15 -18.58
N ASP A 647 -14.10 23.41 -17.32
CA ASP A 647 -14.16 24.77 -16.78
C ASP A 647 -12.77 25.37 -16.45
N SER A 648 -11.71 24.55 -16.55
CA SER A 648 -10.33 24.97 -16.32
C SER A 648 -9.65 25.42 -17.62
N MET A 649 -9.17 26.66 -17.64
CA MET A 649 -8.30 27.17 -18.72
C MET A 649 -6.97 26.41 -18.77
N GLU A 650 -6.51 25.85 -17.64
CA GLU A 650 -5.25 25.11 -17.56
C GLU A 650 -5.28 23.86 -18.45
N ASP A 651 -6.44 23.19 -18.59
CA ASP A 651 -6.57 22.03 -19.48
C ASP A 651 -6.42 22.42 -20.96
N VAL A 652 -6.91 23.61 -21.32
CA VAL A 652 -6.69 24.17 -22.65
C VAL A 652 -5.21 24.53 -22.83
N VAL A 653 -4.58 25.15 -21.84
CA VAL A 653 -3.14 25.47 -21.86
C VAL A 653 -2.30 24.20 -22.02
N LYS A 654 -2.61 23.12 -21.28
CA LYS A 654 -1.95 21.80 -21.39
C LYS A 654 -2.03 21.25 -22.81
N ARG A 655 -3.18 21.39 -23.48
CA ARG A 655 -3.34 20.95 -24.88
C ARG A 655 -2.37 21.65 -25.82
N PHE A 656 -2.22 22.97 -25.72
CA PHE A 656 -1.28 23.72 -26.58
C PHE A 656 0.18 23.40 -26.20
N ASN A 657 0.47 23.33 -24.90
CA ASN A 657 1.81 23.05 -24.40
C ASN A 657 2.28 21.61 -24.62
N ALA A 658 1.37 20.65 -24.88
CA ALA A 658 1.71 19.30 -25.30
C ALA A 658 2.34 19.25 -26.71
N ILE A 659 2.03 20.23 -27.58
CA ILE A 659 2.65 20.35 -28.91
C ILE A 659 4.02 21.02 -28.78
N LYS A 660 4.09 22.12 -28.02
CA LYS A 660 5.33 22.83 -27.73
C LYS A 660 5.27 23.42 -26.30
N PRO A 661 6.09 22.95 -25.36
CA PRO A 661 6.11 23.47 -24.00
C PRO A 661 6.31 24.99 -23.96
N GLY A 662 5.52 25.69 -23.14
CA GLY A 662 5.57 27.15 -22.98
C GLY A 662 4.99 27.97 -24.14
N SER A 663 4.33 27.33 -25.11
CA SER A 663 3.69 28.00 -26.24
C SER A 663 2.46 28.81 -25.88
N LEU A 664 1.78 28.50 -24.77
CA LEU A 664 0.61 29.22 -24.29
C LEU A 664 0.62 29.37 -22.75
N THR A 665 0.19 30.53 -22.27
CA THR A 665 -0.28 30.73 -20.89
C THR A 665 -1.65 31.41 -20.93
N ALA A 666 -2.51 31.11 -19.96
CA ALA A 666 -3.80 31.77 -19.81
C ALA A 666 -4.18 31.85 -18.33
N GLU A 667 -4.63 33.00 -17.89
CA GLU A 667 -5.12 33.23 -16.52
C GLU A 667 -6.24 34.27 -16.52
N GLU A 668 -7.17 34.13 -15.58
CA GLU A 668 -8.27 35.08 -15.38
C GLU A 668 -8.44 35.30 -13.88
N LYS A 669 -8.08 36.49 -13.42
CA LYS A 669 -8.14 36.88 -12.02
C LYS A 669 -8.09 38.40 -11.90
N PHE A 670 -8.20 38.89 -10.67
CA PHE A 670 -7.85 40.26 -10.36
C PHE A 670 -6.33 40.42 -10.35
N PHE A 671 -5.81 41.35 -11.16
CA PHE A 671 -4.41 41.75 -11.21
C PHE A 671 -4.23 43.09 -10.52
N LYS A 672 -3.18 43.18 -9.68
CA LYS A 672 -2.71 44.44 -9.12
C LYS A 672 -1.57 45.01 -9.97
N LYS A 673 -1.35 46.32 -9.85
CA LYS A 673 -0.24 46.97 -10.55
C LYS A 673 1.08 46.43 -10.01
N GLY A 674 2.00 46.05 -10.89
CA GLY A 674 3.28 45.39 -10.58
C GLY A 674 3.19 43.87 -10.43
N GLU A 675 2.00 43.26 -10.53
CA GLU A 675 1.84 41.80 -10.36
C GLU A 675 2.16 41.02 -11.63
N ASN A 676 1.85 41.59 -12.80
CA ASN A 676 2.03 40.94 -14.09
C ASN A 676 2.42 41.98 -15.15
N GLU A 677 3.58 41.77 -15.77
CA GLU A 677 4.19 42.69 -16.74
C GLU A 677 3.28 43.00 -17.93
N TYR A 678 2.46 42.04 -18.37
CA TYR A 678 1.52 42.23 -19.47
C TYR A 678 0.35 43.12 -19.07
N THR A 679 -0.20 42.92 -17.87
CA THR A 679 -1.28 43.79 -17.38
C THR A 679 -0.79 45.17 -17.02
N ASP A 680 0.49 45.34 -16.68
CA ASP A 680 1.08 46.65 -16.38
C ASP A 680 1.33 47.49 -17.64
N GLU A 681 1.61 46.85 -18.78
CA GLU A 681 1.72 47.51 -20.09
C GLU A 681 0.34 47.83 -20.70
N ALA A 682 -0.69 47.05 -20.37
CA ALA A 682 -2.04 47.27 -20.87
C ALA A 682 -2.71 48.50 -20.24
N THR A 683 -3.67 49.08 -20.97
CA THR A 683 -4.54 50.13 -20.43
C THR A 683 -5.56 49.50 -19.47
N TRP A 684 -5.68 50.02 -18.25
CA TRP A 684 -6.64 49.54 -17.25
C TRP A 684 -8.05 50.11 -17.50
N ALA A 685 -8.59 49.86 -18.68
CA ALA A 685 -9.95 50.21 -19.08
C ALA A 685 -10.67 48.96 -19.62
N ILE A 686 -11.98 48.86 -19.38
CA ILE A 686 -12.78 47.70 -19.83
C ILE A 686 -12.66 47.56 -21.35
N GLY A 687 -12.32 46.35 -21.80
CA GLY A 687 -12.18 46.04 -23.22
C GLY A 687 -11.00 45.13 -23.53
N GLN A 688 -10.88 44.81 -24.81
CA GLN A 688 -9.88 43.88 -25.33
C GLN A 688 -8.70 44.64 -25.93
N GLN A 689 -7.50 44.13 -25.68
CA GLN A 689 -6.24 44.72 -26.13
C GLN A 689 -5.31 43.60 -26.63
N SER A 690 -4.47 43.90 -27.61
CA SER A 690 -3.47 42.97 -28.12
C SER A 690 -2.21 43.69 -28.53
N PHE A 691 -1.07 43.13 -28.16
CA PHE A 691 0.25 43.68 -28.44
C PHE A 691 1.29 42.55 -28.37
N ASP A 692 2.51 42.83 -28.83
CA ASP A 692 3.64 41.91 -28.67
C ASP A 692 4.54 42.41 -27.53
N HIS A 693 4.93 41.51 -26.62
CA HIS A 693 5.82 41.79 -25.51
C HIS A 693 6.97 40.77 -25.49
N LYS A 694 8.21 41.23 -25.64
CA LYS A 694 9.44 40.40 -25.60
C LYS A 694 9.34 39.14 -26.48
N GLY A 695 8.80 39.28 -27.70
CA GLY A 695 8.65 38.17 -28.66
C GLY A 695 7.47 37.24 -28.39
N ARG A 696 6.56 37.59 -27.48
CA ARG A 696 5.29 36.88 -27.25
C ARG A 696 4.12 37.73 -27.69
N SER A 697 3.12 37.11 -28.33
CA SER A 697 1.86 37.77 -28.63
C SER A 697 0.93 37.67 -27.43
N VAL A 698 0.39 38.81 -27.00
CA VAL A 698 -0.42 38.97 -25.79
C VAL A 698 -1.82 39.42 -26.17
N TRP A 699 -2.84 38.83 -25.54
CA TRP A 699 -4.22 39.30 -25.57
C TRP A 699 -4.75 39.44 -24.15
N ILE A 700 -5.36 40.58 -23.86
CA ILE A 700 -5.94 40.90 -22.55
C ILE A 700 -7.37 41.38 -22.75
N ASP A 701 -8.29 40.79 -22.01
CA ASP A 701 -9.70 41.23 -21.92
C ASP A 701 -9.98 41.70 -20.50
N VAL A 702 -9.98 43.02 -20.30
CA VAL A 702 -10.29 43.64 -19.02
C VAL A 702 -11.80 43.68 -18.87
N ARG A 703 -12.31 42.92 -17.90
CA ARG A 703 -13.74 42.74 -17.65
C ARG A 703 -14.28 43.66 -16.57
N LYS A 704 -13.42 44.04 -15.62
CA LYS A 704 -13.77 44.94 -14.53
C LYS A 704 -12.55 45.74 -14.10
N VAL A 705 -12.75 47.01 -13.83
CA VAL A 705 -11.77 47.87 -13.15
C VAL A 705 -12.33 48.15 -11.76
N GLU A 706 -11.56 47.87 -10.72
CA GLU A 706 -11.90 48.19 -9.34
C GLU A 706 -10.86 49.16 -8.77
N GLU A 707 -11.36 50.30 -8.29
CA GLU A 707 -10.57 51.27 -7.55
C GLU A 707 -10.21 50.75 -6.16
N ALA A 708 -9.17 51.33 -5.58
CA ALA A 708 -8.74 51.04 -4.24
C ALA A 708 -9.87 51.32 -3.24
N ARG A 709 -10.15 50.33 -2.39
CA ARG A 709 -11.17 50.42 -1.35
C ARG A 709 -10.88 49.48 -0.20
N ALA A 710 -11.53 49.72 0.93
CA ALA A 710 -11.53 48.78 2.04
C ALA A 710 -12.14 47.44 1.62
N LYS A 711 -11.49 46.35 2.03
CA LYS A 711 -12.08 45.02 1.97
C LYS A 711 -13.25 44.96 2.96
N THR A 712 -14.27 44.21 2.61
CA THR A 712 -15.30 43.79 3.57
C THR A 712 -14.73 42.71 4.50
N PHE A 713 -15.39 42.46 5.64
CA PHE A 713 -14.98 41.39 6.54
C PHE A 713 -14.91 40.03 5.83
N THR A 714 -15.91 39.69 5.01
CA THR A 714 -15.94 38.44 4.24
C THR A 714 -14.74 38.31 3.31
N GLU A 715 -14.35 39.39 2.63
CA GLU A 715 -13.19 39.42 1.74
C GLU A 715 -11.84 39.36 2.48
N ALA A 716 -11.79 39.84 3.74
CA ALA A 716 -10.60 39.85 4.57
C ALA A 716 -10.50 38.67 5.54
N ARG A 717 -11.55 37.85 5.70
CA ARG A 717 -11.65 36.85 6.77
C ARG A 717 -10.46 35.90 6.85
N GLY A 718 -9.98 35.40 5.72
CA GLY A 718 -8.81 34.51 5.68
C GLY A 718 -7.52 35.19 6.14
N THR A 719 -7.26 36.42 5.69
CA THR A 719 -6.10 37.21 6.14
C THR A 719 -6.22 37.59 7.61
N VAL A 720 -7.43 37.97 8.06
CA VAL A 720 -7.74 38.25 9.46
C VAL A 720 -7.42 37.06 10.36
N ILE A 721 -7.84 35.85 10.00
CA ILE A 721 -7.52 34.64 10.77
C ILE A 721 -6.00 34.45 10.88
N ASN A 722 -5.27 34.56 9.78
CA ASN A 722 -3.82 34.39 9.78
C ASN A 722 -3.11 35.45 10.64
N ASP A 723 -3.51 36.71 10.54
CA ASP A 723 -2.91 37.81 11.31
C ASP A 723 -3.26 37.70 12.80
N MET A 724 -4.50 37.28 13.11
CA MET A 724 -4.89 36.93 14.47
C MET A 724 -4.05 35.79 15.03
N GLN A 725 -3.82 34.71 14.27
CA GLN A 725 -3.00 33.58 14.73
C GLN A 725 -1.59 34.04 15.06
N LYS A 726 -0.96 34.83 14.18
CA LYS A 726 0.37 35.41 14.43
C LYS A 726 0.39 36.26 15.70
N ASN A 727 -0.60 37.13 15.89
CA ASN A 727 -0.68 38.01 17.05
C ASN A 727 -0.96 37.25 18.35
N LEU A 728 -1.87 36.26 18.32
CA LEU A 728 -2.16 35.39 19.46
C LEU A 728 -0.91 34.58 19.85
N GLU A 729 -0.22 34.00 18.87
CA GLU A 729 1.00 33.24 19.11
C GLU A 729 2.12 34.12 19.67
N ALA A 730 2.35 35.30 19.10
CA ALA A 730 3.35 36.25 19.58
C ALA A 730 3.06 36.70 21.02
N ASN A 731 1.80 37.05 21.32
CA ASN A 731 1.38 37.44 22.67
C ASN A 731 1.56 36.29 23.65
N TRP A 732 1.18 35.07 23.27
CA TRP A 732 1.33 33.90 24.10
C TRP A 732 2.81 33.58 24.36
N ILE A 733 3.67 33.63 23.34
CA ILE A 733 5.12 33.45 23.51
C ILE A 733 5.69 34.51 24.47
N ASN A 734 5.28 35.77 24.36
CA ASN A 734 5.72 36.83 25.27
C ASN A 734 5.33 36.55 26.72
N GLN A 735 4.09 36.10 26.96
CA GLN A 735 3.63 35.68 28.29
C GLN A 735 4.46 34.49 28.81
N LEU A 736 4.71 33.49 27.97
CA LEU A 736 5.51 32.33 28.34
C LEU A 736 6.96 32.72 28.68
N ARG A 737 7.57 33.68 27.96
CA ARG A 737 8.92 34.18 28.25
C ARG A 737 9.00 34.94 29.56
N GLN A 738 7.93 35.65 29.94
CA GLN A 738 7.84 36.30 31.25
C GLN A 738 7.69 35.27 32.39
N GLN A 739 6.90 34.22 32.14
CA GLN A 739 6.66 33.16 33.13
C GLN A 739 7.84 32.19 33.28
N TYR A 740 8.53 31.88 32.18
CA TYR A 740 9.61 30.92 32.12
C TYR A 740 10.86 31.58 31.52
N PRO A 741 11.79 32.07 32.37
CA PRO A 741 12.99 32.75 31.92
C PRO A 741 13.82 31.86 30.98
N VAL A 742 14.23 32.42 29.85
CA VAL A 742 15.08 31.76 28.86
C VAL A 742 16.52 32.25 29.01
N GLN A 743 17.48 31.33 29.12
CA GLN A 743 18.92 31.62 29.08
C GLN A 743 19.52 30.89 27.88
N ILE A 744 20.37 31.59 27.12
CA ILE A 744 21.02 31.04 25.93
C ILE A 744 22.53 31.07 26.16
N ASN A 745 23.19 29.95 25.90
CA ASN A 745 24.64 29.87 25.87
C ASN A 745 25.13 30.19 24.46
N GLU A 746 25.42 31.46 24.22
CA GLU A 746 25.83 31.99 22.91
C GLU A 746 27.11 31.35 22.35
N GLU A 747 27.99 30.83 23.20
CA GLU A 747 29.21 30.15 22.77
C GLU A 747 28.88 28.78 22.16
N GLU A 748 28.05 28.00 22.85
CA GLU A 748 27.65 26.67 22.40
C GLU A 748 26.75 26.74 21.17
N VAL A 749 25.82 27.70 21.13
CA VAL A 749 24.96 27.90 19.95
C VAL A 749 25.79 28.26 18.72
N ARG A 750 26.82 29.11 18.86
CA ARG A 750 27.71 29.48 17.76
C ARG A 750 28.49 28.29 17.20
N LYS A 751 28.88 27.31 18.03
CA LYS A 751 29.55 26.07 17.59
C LYS A 751 28.65 25.17 16.73
N ILE A 752 27.34 25.36 16.79
CA ILE A 752 26.35 24.52 16.11
C ILE A 752 25.87 25.15 14.80
N ILE A 753 25.63 26.47 14.82
CA ILE A 753 25.01 27.19 13.70
C ILE A 753 26.06 27.69 12.70
N ASN A 754 27.28 28.00 13.14
CA ASN A 754 28.39 28.43 12.27
C ASN A 754 29.34 27.26 12.01
#